data_AF-A0A503B598-F1
#
_entry.id   AF-A0A503B598-F1
#
_cell.length_a   1.000
_cell.length_b   1.000
_cell.length_c   1.000
_cell.angle_alpha   90.00
_cell.angle_beta   90.00
_cell.angle_gamma   90.00
#
_symmetry.space_group_name_H-M   'P 1'
#
loop_
_entity.id
_entity.type
_entity.pdbx_description
1 polymer ?
#
loop_
_entity_poly.entity_id
_entity_poly.type
_entity_poly.pdbx_seq_one_letter_code
_entity_poly.pdbx_strand_id
1 'polypeptide(L)'
;MNKHPAPEQLREASAQSADQAAPQKGAKAKSPKTKPAKRTCIMVLGMHRSGTSALTRAISLLGAELPKNLLGANPTNPTGHWEPSQLIELHDQMLEEAGSRWDDWRSFDLGNLPNARAQFYRAEIARLIDEEYGDASFLVLKEPRISRFVPLYASILKSMKIDVRYVLASRNPLAVIASLGKRDRSTPGFGALLWLRHELDAERSTRDSLRAFVSYEGIMQDWRLRLDRIAKALSVTWPRPVEQAAAEIDAHISQDHQHHAATDGALFADERVASWVKDAYSALRALEADPNDSEAMEVLDRIKSEFDAVAPVFGEAFFPELQARQQISTQAQSRLQKVASENARLAKERAAEIERLTIETTQMAAEIERLTIEAKQRVADWTEREVHWVKERDRLARDHAAAREREAALAGALELARTESDAARRESTLAVEELNTVRRQAQIIQFLADHRGLQLLQRRRSPAWLAAASVDLLTGLPNRMRFSRERALIVGSRLFDEEWYRQRNPDVATAGVDPASHYLRHGAYEGRDPSPFFDSLFYLTKYPDVAVAGVNPLVHFIRHGAREGRRIAPDRHGPDRQNRNPEKKASDMTAFREMTRFGLKVIDRARNAGKAEIERRVDHLLKFVDYESTPEPSTRKPTDFDRLKITWVIPDFQPGAGGHMTIFRIARYLEVFGHEVEILIQNPVHHSSGDDAKRTVNHHFQPFSGAINLFSSETPRLTGDALIATDRFTCYPVNAMSGFARKFYFVQDYETLFYPAGSEGLLTDATYTFDFDCLCAGEWLSGLMRERFGRWAVSWPLAYDRSVYKLDESVERSTNRVAFYARFATPRRAVELGMVALDILRERGVNFEVDFFGVDLGPIRRGYHCIDHGVLDAERLAQLYRRAAVGVVFSATNHSLVNKEMMGCGLPVVDLDVESTRAIFPADSMTFAKPTPVGIANAIQHLLERPAERHRMSRRGLDYVSDFSWEASARIVEAALKERIALAVTAEVA
;
A
#
# COMPACT_ATOMS: atom_id res chain seq x y z
N MET A 1 -40.21 -5.42 35.14
CA MET A 1 -39.35 -4.49 35.89
C MET A 1 -38.49 -3.73 34.89
N ASN A 2 -38.74 -2.45 34.66
CA ASN A 2 -37.82 -1.60 33.89
C ASN A 2 -36.69 -1.15 34.80
N LYS A 3 -35.44 -1.12 34.32
CA LYS A 3 -34.28 -0.75 35.15
C LYS A 3 -34.12 0.76 35.38
N HIS A 4 -34.76 1.60 34.57
CA HIS A 4 -34.84 3.05 34.76
C HIS A 4 -36.27 3.53 34.42
N PRO A 5 -37.03 4.11 35.36
CA PRO A 5 -38.24 4.86 35.06
C PRO A 5 -37.86 6.27 34.54
N ALA A 6 -38.65 6.83 33.64
CA ALA A 6 -38.40 8.18 33.13
C ALA A 6 -38.84 9.25 34.15
N PRO A 7 -38.20 10.45 34.18
CA PRO A 7 -38.52 11.49 35.17
C PRO A 7 -40.00 11.94 35.20
N GLU A 8 -40.69 11.84 34.06
CA GLU A 8 -42.10 12.19 33.93
C GLU A 8 -43.04 11.21 34.65
N GLN A 9 -42.63 9.95 34.81
CA GLN A 9 -43.44 8.89 35.46
C GLN A 9 -43.54 9.01 36.98
N LEU A 10 -42.88 10.01 37.59
CA LEU A 10 -42.90 10.27 39.04
C LEU A 10 -43.75 11.48 39.45
N ARG A 11 -44.40 12.18 38.50
CA ARG A 11 -45.21 13.37 38.80
C ARG A 11 -46.57 13.09 39.46
N GLU A 12 -47.03 11.83 39.47
CA GLU A 12 -48.34 11.44 40.04
C GLU A 12 -48.24 10.58 41.33
N ALA A 13 -47.02 10.34 41.82
CA ALA A 13 -46.80 9.62 43.08
C ALA A 13 -47.09 10.53 44.29
N SER A 14 -48.33 10.56 44.75
CA SER A 14 -48.76 11.36 45.90
C SER A 14 -48.05 10.92 47.20
N ALA A 15 -47.66 11.89 48.02
CA ALA A 15 -46.90 11.62 49.24
C ALA A 15 -47.76 10.91 50.30
N GLN A 16 -47.40 9.68 50.64
CA GLN A 16 -47.86 9.00 51.85
C GLN A 16 -46.78 9.06 52.94
N SER A 17 -47.19 9.13 54.20
CA SER A 17 -46.33 9.48 55.33
C SER A 17 -45.33 8.39 55.70
N ALA A 18 -44.06 8.78 55.84
CA ALA A 18 -42.94 7.90 56.20
C ALA A 18 -42.90 7.54 57.71
N ASP A 19 -44.04 7.11 58.27
CA ASP A 19 -44.21 6.79 59.70
C ASP A 19 -44.84 5.39 59.96
N GLN A 20 -45.07 4.60 58.91
CA GLN A 20 -45.56 3.21 59.03
C GLN A 20 -44.81 2.24 58.10
N ALA A 21 -43.59 1.87 58.49
CA ALA A 21 -42.79 0.83 57.84
C ALA A 21 -42.09 -0.10 58.85
N ALA A 22 -42.87 -0.69 59.77
CA ALA A 22 -42.35 -1.72 60.67
C ALA A 22 -42.20 -3.07 59.92
N PRO A 23 -41.02 -3.73 59.93
CA PRO A 23 -40.80 -4.96 59.17
C PRO A 23 -41.60 -6.13 59.75
N GLN A 24 -42.40 -6.80 58.92
CA GLN A 24 -43.14 -8.00 59.31
C GLN A 24 -42.17 -9.16 59.59
N LYS A 25 -42.20 -9.70 60.82
CA LYS A 25 -41.38 -10.86 61.18
C LYS A 25 -42.08 -12.18 60.84
N GLY A 26 -41.53 -12.91 59.87
CA GLY A 26 -41.82 -14.34 59.72
C GLY A 26 -41.41 -15.10 60.99
N ALA A 27 -42.28 -15.99 61.47
CA ALA A 27 -42.12 -16.60 62.78
C ALA A 27 -41.23 -17.87 62.76
N LYS A 28 -40.22 -17.92 63.64
CA LYS A 28 -39.60 -19.15 64.16
C LYS A 28 -38.97 -18.90 65.54
N ALA A 29 -38.99 -19.95 66.37
CA ALA A 29 -38.38 -20.15 67.71
C ALA A 29 -37.96 -18.93 68.57
N LYS A 30 -38.48 -18.86 69.81
CA LYS A 30 -37.98 -17.94 70.85
C LYS A 30 -36.67 -18.46 71.48
N SER A 31 -35.62 -17.67 71.43
CA SER A 31 -34.50 -17.69 72.39
C SER A 31 -34.60 -16.47 73.34
N PRO A 32 -33.96 -16.49 74.52
CA PRO A 32 -34.17 -15.43 75.53
C PRO A 32 -33.58 -14.08 75.08
N LYS A 33 -34.33 -12.99 75.31
CA LYS A 33 -33.89 -11.62 75.02
C LYS A 33 -32.78 -11.18 75.98
N THR A 34 -31.53 -11.36 75.59
CA THR A 34 -30.45 -10.45 76.04
C THR A 34 -30.80 -9.01 75.67
N LYS A 35 -30.29 -8.03 76.43
CA LYS A 35 -30.32 -6.63 75.99
C LYS A 35 -29.54 -6.54 74.66
N PRO A 36 -30.02 -5.80 73.65
CA PRO A 36 -29.25 -5.61 72.42
C PRO A 36 -27.90 -4.98 72.77
N ALA A 37 -26.81 -5.60 72.33
CA ALA A 37 -25.46 -5.07 72.54
C ALA A 37 -25.34 -3.70 71.85
N LYS A 38 -24.58 -2.78 72.45
CA LYS A 38 -24.36 -1.45 71.87
C LYS A 38 -23.53 -1.60 70.60
N ARG A 39 -24.18 -1.55 69.44
CA ARG A 39 -23.51 -1.65 68.13
C ARG A 39 -22.51 -0.52 67.99
N THR A 40 -21.26 -0.85 67.66
CA THR A 40 -20.18 0.11 67.47
C THR A 40 -19.59 -0.05 66.06
N CYS A 41 -19.45 1.06 65.35
CA CYS A 41 -18.83 1.15 64.04
C CYS A 41 -17.51 1.91 64.16
N ILE A 42 -16.41 1.30 63.71
CA ILE A 42 -15.19 2.05 63.39
C ILE A 42 -15.26 2.45 61.92
N MET A 43 -15.32 3.74 61.67
CA MET A 43 -15.32 4.32 60.34
C MET A 43 -13.88 4.69 59.97
N VAL A 44 -13.33 4.03 58.95
CA VAL A 44 -11.97 4.30 58.45
C VAL A 44 -12.05 5.29 57.30
N LEU A 45 -11.52 6.49 57.54
CA LEU A 45 -11.51 7.64 56.64
C LEU A 45 -10.09 7.93 56.13
N GLY A 46 -10.00 8.79 55.11
CA GLY A 46 -8.76 9.15 54.42
C GLY A 46 -8.82 8.84 52.94
N MET A 47 -7.93 9.45 52.15
CA MET A 47 -7.94 9.34 50.69
C MET A 47 -7.71 7.89 50.20
N HIS A 48 -8.17 7.60 48.97
CA HIS A 48 -7.83 6.36 48.27
C HIS A 48 -6.30 6.14 48.31
N ARG A 49 -5.88 4.95 48.79
CA ARG A 49 -4.47 4.52 48.96
C ARG A 49 -3.71 5.14 50.16
N SER A 50 -4.33 5.94 51.03
CA SER A 50 -3.75 6.42 52.31
C SER A 50 -3.65 5.33 53.40
N GLY A 51 -3.29 4.09 53.06
CA GLY A 51 -3.20 2.97 54.02
C GLY A 51 -4.52 2.42 54.56
N THR A 52 -5.64 3.13 54.35
CA THR A 52 -7.00 2.78 54.79
C THR A 52 -7.37 1.29 54.66
N SER A 53 -7.00 0.63 53.54
CA SER A 53 -7.28 -0.80 53.34
C SER A 53 -6.48 -1.72 54.30
N ALA A 54 -5.20 -1.46 54.54
CA ALA A 54 -4.38 -2.27 55.45
C ALA A 54 -4.85 -2.13 56.90
N LEU A 55 -5.20 -0.91 57.30
CA LEU A 55 -5.82 -0.62 58.59
C LEU A 55 -7.18 -1.33 58.74
N THR A 56 -8.05 -1.27 57.73
CA THR A 56 -9.36 -1.94 57.75
C THR A 56 -9.20 -3.45 57.94
N ARG A 57 -8.22 -4.07 57.26
CA ARG A 57 -7.94 -5.49 57.45
C ARG A 57 -7.38 -5.81 58.83
N ALA A 58 -6.50 -4.99 59.39
CA ALA A 58 -6.00 -5.16 60.75
C ALA A 58 -7.13 -5.08 61.79
N ILE A 59 -8.03 -4.10 61.66
CA ILE A 59 -9.22 -3.95 62.52
C ILE A 59 -10.18 -5.15 62.35
N SER A 60 -10.37 -5.66 61.13
CA SER A 60 -11.14 -6.89 60.86
C SER A 60 -10.51 -8.12 61.52
N LEU A 61 -9.19 -8.29 61.43
CA LEU A 61 -8.47 -9.40 62.06
C LEU A 61 -8.53 -9.38 63.59
N LEU A 62 -8.72 -8.19 64.19
CA LEU A 62 -9.04 -7.96 65.61
C LEU A 62 -10.51 -8.21 65.97
N GLY A 63 -11.31 -8.73 65.04
CA GLY A 63 -12.69 -9.18 65.30
C GLY A 63 -13.78 -8.15 64.99
N ALA A 64 -13.51 -7.14 64.17
CA ALA A 64 -14.55 -6.30 63.59
C ALA A 64 -15.16 -6.94 62.33
N GLU A 65 -16.49 -6.96 62.26
CA GLU A 65 -17.22 -7.52 61.12
C GLU A 65 -16.99 -6.69 59.84
N LEU A 66 -16.81 -7.39 58.72
CA LEU A 66 -16.71 -6.83 57.37
C LEU A 66 -18.09 -6.89 56.68
N PRO A 67 -18.32 -6.10 55.62
CA PRO A 67 -19.48 -6.29 54.76
C PRO A 67 -19.41 -7.66 54.06
N LYS A 68 -20.56 -8.25 53.75
CA LYS A 68 -20.68 -9.56 53.09
C LYS A 68 -20.22 -9.50 51.63
N ASN A 69 -20.50 -8.41 50.93
CA ASN A 69 -20.22 -8.24 49.50
C ASN A 69 -19.04 -7.28 49.27
N LEU A 70 -17.82 -7.80 49.50
CA LEU A 70 -16.56 -7.07 49.35
C LEU A 70 -16.19 -6.80 47.88
N LEU A 71 -15.63 -5.62 47.60
CA LEU A 71 -14.98 -5.33 46.32
C LEU A 71 -13.66 -6.13 46.17
N GLY A 72 -13.70 -7.17 45.34
CA GLY A 72 -12.61 -8.13 45.16
C GLY A 72 -11.25 -7.57 44.71
N ALA A 73 -10.23 -8.44 44.78
CA ALA A 73 -8.86 -8.13 44.37
C ALA A 73 -8.75 -7.69 42.91
N ASN A 74 -7.83 -6.77 42.62
CA ASN A 74 -7.57 -6.30 41.26
C ASN A 74 -6.07 -6.04 41.00
N PRO A 75 -5.62 -5.82 39.75
CA PRO A 75 -4.18 -5.67 39.43
C PRO A 75 -3.46 -4.49 40.11
N THR A 76 -4.18 -3.57 40.77
CA THR A 76 -3.60 -2.45 41.55
C THR A 76 -3.71 -2.64 43.06
N ASN A 77 -4.33 -3.74 43.50
CA ASN A 77 -4.43 -4.18 44.90
C ASN A 77 -4.70 -5.70 44.95
N PRO A 78 -3.65 -6.55 44.94
CA PRO A 78 -3.81 -8.00 44.87
C PRO A 78 -4.48 -8.65 46.08
N THR A 79 -4.54 -7.96 47.23
CA THR A 79 -5.07 -8.51 48.50
C THR A 79 -6.55 -8.22 48.74
N GLY A 80 -7.23 -7.53 47.82
CA GLY A 80 -8.64 -7.16 47.95
C GLY A 80 -8.85 -5.75 48.51
N HIS A 81 -9.96 -5.12 48.11
CA HIS A 81 -10.46 -3.92 48.78
C HIS A 81 -11.47 -4.36 49.85
N TRP A 82 -11.64 -3.55 50.90
CA TRP A 82 -12.45 -3.90 52.07
C TRP A 82 -13.73 -3.05 52.11
N GLU A 83 -14.17 -2.63 50.93
CA GLU A 83 -15.30 -1.74 50.67
C GLU A 83 -16.55 -2.56 50.25
N PRO A 84 -17.77 -2.21 50.70
CA PRO A 84 -19.00 -2.84 50.21
C PRO A 84 -19.30 -2.39 48.77
N SER A 85 -19.44 -3.34 47.83
CA SER A 85 -19.54 -3.03 46.40
C SER A 85 -20.78 -2.20 46.03
N GLN A 86 -21.96 -2.57 46.55
CA GLN A 86 -23.23 -1.87 46.29
C GLN A 86 -23.22 -0.42 46.81
N LEU A 87 -22.41 -0.14 47.84
CA LEU A 87 -22.29 1.20 48.43
C LEU A 87 -21.45 2.12 47.56
N ILE A 88 -20.44 1.58 46.86
CA ILE A 88 -19.64 2.31 45.85
C ILE A 88 -20.55 2.72 44.68
N GLU A 89 -21.36 1.79 44.16
CA GLU A 89 -22.30 2.04 43.06
C GLU A 89 -23.33 3.13 43.45
N LEU A 90 -23.89 3.05 44.66
CA LEU A 90 -24.83 4.04 45.17
C LEU A 90 -24.16 5.42 45.36
N HIS A 91 -22.89 5.47 45.76
CA HIS A 91 -22.12 6.72 45.88
C HIS A 91 -21.82 7.36 44.52
N ASP A 92 -21.46 6.59 43.50
CA ASP A 92 -21.26 7.16 42.15
C ASP A 92 -22.58 7.73 41.61
N GLN A 93 -23.71 7.05 41.80
CA GLN A 93 -25.03 7.59 41.43
C GLN A 93 -25.39 8.85 42.23
N MET A 94 -25.15 8.87 43.54
CA MET A 94 -25.44 10.03 44.41
C MET A 94 -24.60 11.26 44.04
N LEU A 95 -23.33 11.04 43.68
CA LEU A 95 -22.43 12.10 43.22
C LEU A 95 -22.86 12.63 41.84
N GLU A 96 -23.18 11.74 40.89
CA GLU A 96 -23.61 12.12 39.54
C GLU A 96 -24.93 12.91 39.55
N GLU A 97 -25.93 12.46 40.32
CA GLU A 97 -27.20 13.21 40.49
C GLU A 97 -27.01 14.56 41.19
N ALA A 98 -25.93 14.75 41.94
CA ALA A 98 -25.57 16.01 42.60
C ALA A 98 -24.63 16.90 41.75
N GLY A 99 -24.33 16.54 40.50
CA GLY A 99 -23.44 17.30 39.62
C GLY A 99 -21.94 17.17 39.96
N SER A 100 -21.56 16.11 40.68
CA SER A 100 -20.21 15.85 41.16
C SER A 100 -19.73 14.43 40.79
N ARG A 101 -18.50 14.09 41.16
CA ARG A 101 -17.84 12.80 40.89
C ARG A 101 -16.92 12.41 42.06
N TRP A 102 -16.45 11.16 42.08
CA TRP A 102 -15.48 10.72 43.10
C TRP A 102 -14.13 11.46 43.01
N ASP A 103 -13.74 11.88 41.80
CA ASP A 103 -12.54 12.64 41.50
C ASP A 103 -12.75 14.17 41.52
N ASP A 104 -13.94 14.63 41.90
CA ASP A 104 -14.22 16.04 42.11
C ASP A 104 -13.57 16.52 43.42
N TRP A 105 -12.70 17.52 43.34
CA TRP A 105 -12.01 18.10 44.49
C TRP A 105 -12.70 19.37 45.03
N ARG A 106 -13.86 19.77 44.47
CA ARG A 106 -14.74 20.81 45.05
C ARG A 106 -15.42 20.32 46.34
N SER A 107 -15.93 21.25 47.13
CA SER A 107 -16.84 20.97 48.26
C SER A 107 -18.11 20.26 47.77
N PHE A 108 -18.52 19.19 48.44
CA PHE A 108 -19.76 18.47 48.15
C PHE A 108 -20.86 18.88 49.13
N ASP A 109 -22.05 19.22 48.61
CA ASP A 109 -23.24 19.52 49.41
C ASP A 109 -24.41 18.62 49.00
N LEU A 110 -25.06 18.02 49.99
CA LEU A 110 -26.31 17.26 49.79
C LEU A 110 -27.50 18.18 49.45
N GLY A 111 -27.42 19.47 49.74
CA GLY A 111 -28.44 20.47 49.38
C GLY A 111 -28.66 20.62 47.88
N ASN A 112 -27.69 20.21 47.05
CA ASN A 112 -27.81 20.17 45.60
C ASN A 112 -28.80 19.08 45.10
N LEU A 113 -29.08 18.05 45.92
CA LEU A 113 -30.05 17.02 45.60
C LEU A 113 -31.47 17.46 46.00
N PRO A 114 -32.50 17.23 45.17
CA PRO A 114 -33.89 17.39 45.59
C PRO A 114 -34.18 16.60 46.87
N ASN A 115 -34.91 17.19 47.82
CA ASN A 115 -35.14 16.60 49.16
C ASN A 115 -35.60 15.12 49.11
N ALA A 116 -36.46 14.75 48.16
CA ALA A 116 -36.89 13.36 47.96
C ALA A 116 -35.74 12.41 47.54
N ARG A 117 -34.76 12.87 46.74
CA ARG A 117 -33.55 12.09 46.40
C ARG A 117 -32.59 12.02 47.59
N ALA A 118 -32.38 13.14 48.31
CA ALA A 118 -31.59 13.13 49.54
C ALA A 118 -32.15 12.18 50.61
N GLN A 119 -33.49 12.09 50.74
CA GLN A 119 -34.16 11.11 51.61
C GLN A 119 -34.03 9.67 51.09
N PHE A 120 -34.16 9.45 49.77
CA PHE A 120 -33.92 8.14 49.15
C PHE A 120 -32.52 7.61 49.47
N TYR A 121 -31.46 8.40 49.24
CA TYR A 121 -30.09 7.97 49.53
C TYR A 121 -29.87 7.69 51.03
N ARG A 122 -30.48 8.48 51.92
CA ARG A 122 -30.44 8.24 53.37
C ARG A 122 -31.08 6.90 53.76
N ALA A 123 -32.22 6.56 53.17
CA ALA A 123 -32.90 5.29 53.41
C ALA A 123 -32.14 4.10 52.79
N GLU A 124 -31.61 4.26 51.58
CA GLU A 124 -30.94 3.20 50.84
C GLU A 124 -29.55 2.88 51.41
N ILE A 125 -28.77 3.89 51.83
CA ILE A 125 -27.53 3.67 52.59
C ILE A 125 -27.83 2.94 53.91
N ALA A 126 -28.91 3.29 54.62
CA ALA A 126 -29.32 2.58 55.84
C ALA A 126 -29.69 1.11 55.57
N ARG A 127 -30.43 0.84 54.48
CA ARG A 127 -30.77 -0.51 54.03
C ARG A 127 -29.52 -1.33 53.71
N LEU A 128 -28.58 -0.77 52.95
CA LEU A 128 -27.31 -1.44 52.61
C LEU A 128 -26.47 -1.73 53.85
N ILE A 129 -26.37 -0.82 54.82
CA ILE A 129 -25.62 -1.07 56.07
C ILE A 129 -26.28 -2.20 56.89
N ASP A 130 -27.60 -2.28 56.95
CA ASP A 130 -28.30 -3.36 57.65
C ASP A 130 -28.17 -4.70 56.91
N GLU A 131 -28.24 -4.72 55.59
CA GLU A 131 -28.07 -5.94 54.79
C GLU A 131 -26.62 -6.44 54.78
N GLU A 132 -25.62 -5.57 54.68
CA GLU A 132 -24.21 -5.96 54.68
C GLU A 132 -23.75 -6.42 56.07
N TYR A 133 -24.09 -5.71 57.14
CA TYR A 133 -23.57 -5.99 58.49
C TYR A 133 -24.55 -6.71 59.43
N GLY A 134 -25.85 -6.81 59.11
CA GLY A 134 -26.85 -7.51 59.92
C GLY A 134 -26.91 -7.02 61.37
N ASP A 135 -27.02 -7.95 62.32
CA ASP A 135 -27.00 -7.68 63.77
C ASP A 135 -25.57 -7.44 64.36
N ALA A 136 -24.53 -7.26 63.55
CA ALA A 136 -23.14 -7.17 64.04
C ALA A 136 -22.93 -6.08 65.11
N SER A 137 -22.37 -6.49 66.25
CA SER A 137 -22.15 -5.65 67.43
C SER A 137 -20.90 -4.77 67.33
N PHE A 138 -19.90 -5.18 66.57
CA PHE A 138 -18.66 -4.45 66.32
C PHE A 138 -18.29 -4.61 64.85
N LEU A 139 -18.30 -3.52 64.09
CA LEU A 139 -18.13 -3.54 62.63
C LEU A 139 -17.16 -2.47 62.16
N VAL A 140 -16.50 -2.71 61.03
CA VAL A 140 -15.63 -1.72 60.38
C VAL A 140 -16.22 -1.29 59.04
N LEU A 141 -16.43 0.02 58.89
CA LEU A 141 -16.96 0.64 57.67
C LEU A 141 -15.87 1.46 57.01
N LYS A 142 -15.59 1.16 55.75
CA LYS A 142 -14.61 1.88 54.94
C LYS A 142 -15.13 1.98 53.51
N GLU A 143 -15.18 3.21 53.01
CA GLU A 143 -15.23 3.54 51.59
C GLU A 143 -14.66 4.98 51.49
N PRO A 144 -13.54 5.21 50.77
CA PRO A 144 -12.82 6.49 50.87
C PRO A 144 -13.64 7.75 50.60
N ARG A 145 -14.69 7.71 49.76
CA ARG A 145 -15.52 8.90 49.46
C ARG A 145 -16.35 9.35 50.66
N ILE A 146 -16.63 8.47 51.64
CA ILE A 146 -17.29 8.82 52.91
C ILE A 146 -16.56 9.98 53.62
N SER A 147 -15.25 10.10 53.43
CA SER A 147 -14.43 11.24 53.89
C SER A 147 -14.99 12.61 53.49
N ARG A 148 -15.67 12.72 52.34
CA ARG A 148 -16.29 13.97 51.84
C ARG A 148 -17.74 14.20 52.31
N PHE A 149 -18.36 13.22 52.99
CA PHE A 149 -19.74 13.32 53.47
C PHE A 149 -19.98 12.56 54.79
N VAL A 150 -19.01 12.60 55.70
CA VAL A 150 -19.10 12.02 57.05
C VAL A 150 -20.40 12.44 57.79
N PRO A 151 -20.90 13.69 57.72
CA PRO A 151 -22.14 14.07 58.40
C PRO A 151 -23.39 13.29 57.94
N LEU A 152 -23.44 12.88 56.66
CA LEU A 152 -24.49 11.99 56.15
C LEU A 152 -24.45 10.65 56.89
N TYR A 153 -23.29 9.99 56.90
CA TYR A 153 -23.10 8.69 57.53
C TYR A 153 -23.27 8.72 59.05
N ALA A 154 -22.74 9.75 59.72
CA ALA A 154 -22.95 9.98 61.15
C ALA A 154 -24.45 10.07 61.50
N SER A 155 -25.24 10.79 60.69
CA SER A 155 -26.68 10.93 60.91
C SER A 155 -27.47 9.62 60.67
N ILE A 156 -27.04 8.79 59.71
CA ILE A 156 -27.65 7.49 59.40
C ILE A 156 -27.32 6.46 60.49
N LEU A 157 -26.04 6.28 60.82
CA LEU A 157 -25.61 5.33 61.86
C LEU A 157 -26.23 5.67 63.22
N LYS A 158 -26.38 6.98 63.53
CA LYS A 158 -27.08 7.45 64.73
C LYS A 158 -28.58 7.09 64.74
N SER A 159 -29.29 7.15 63.61
CA SER A 159 -30.70 6.70 63.55
C SER A 159 -30.83 5.18 63.66
N MET A 160 -29.87 4.44 63.10
CA MET A 160 -29.70 2.98 63.28
C MET A 160 -29.23 2.57 64.69
N LYS A 161 -28.98 3.54 65.58
CA LYS A 161 -28.49 3.35 66.97
C LYS A 161 -27.11 2.68 67.07
N ILE A 162 -26.28 2.91 66.06
CA ILE A 162 -24.88 2.50 66.00
C ILE A 162 -24.01 3.67 66.49
N ASP A 163 -23.15 3.39 67.47
CA ASP A 163 -22.14 4.32 68.00
C ASP A 163 -20.95 4.38 67.01
N VAL A 164 -20.49 5.57 66.64
CA VAL A 164 -19.49 5.75 65.57
C VAL A 164 -18.20 6.31 66.15
N ARG A 165 -17.08 5.67 65.79
CA ARG A 165 -15.71 6.05 66.16
C ARG A 165 -14.89 6.18 64.88
N TYR A 166 -14.01 7.18 64.78
CA TYR A 166 -13.36 7.52 63.50
C TYR A 166 -11.85 7.25 63.54
N VAL A 167 -11.32 6.52 62.56
CA VAL A 167 -9.87 6.48 62.32
C VAL A 167 -9.56 7.17 61.00
N LEU A 168 -8.79 8.25 61.06
CA LEU A 168 -8.31 8.97 59.89
C LEU A 168 -6.92 8.41 59.53
N ALA A 169 -6.86 7.66 58.44
CA ALA A 169 -5.64 7.04 57.95
C ALA A 169 -5.01 7.91 56.85
N SER A 170 -3.90 8.56 57.18
CA SER A 170 -3.14 9.42 56.28
C SER A 170 -1.90 8.71 55.73
N ARG A 171 -1.27 9.29 54.70
CA ARG A 171 -0.04 8.80 54.06
C ARG A 171 0.71 9.98 53.46
N ASN A 172 2.02 9.87 53.29
CA ASN A 172 2.81 10.92 52.61
C ASN A 172 2.21 11.24 51.21
N PRO A 173 1.83 12.51 50.93
CA PRO A 173 1.14 12.89 49.71
C PRO A 173 1.84 12.47 48.41
N LEU A 174 3.18 12.48 48.34
CA LEU A 174 3.90 12.04 47.13
C LEU A 174 3.62 10.56 46.80
N ALA A 175 3.50 9.69 47.81
CA ALA A 175 3.20 8.28 47.61
C ALA A 175 1.74 8.07 47.14
N VAL A 176 0.81 8.91 47.61
CA VAL A 176 -0.59 8.90 47.14
C VAL A 176 -0.66 9.42 45.69
N ILE A 177 -0.05 10.57 45.41
CA ILE A 177 0.02 11.19 44.08
C ILE A 177 0.63 10.22 43.04
N ALA A 178 1.75 9.57 43.37
CA ALA A 178 2.37 8.57 42.50
C ALA A 178 1.46 7.36 42.25
N SER A 179 0.74 6.90 43.29
CA SER A 179 -0.21 5.79 43.14
C SER A 179 -1.44 6.14 42.31
N LEU A 180 -1.95 7.38 42.38
CA LEU A 180 -3.05 7.87 41.54
C LEU A 180 -2.58 8.08 40.10
N GLY A 181 -1.38 8.63 39.89
CA GLY A 181 -0.77 8.75 38.56
C GLY A 181 -0.60 7.38 37.89
N LYS A 182 -0.28 6.32 38.64
CA LYS A 182 -0.20 4.95 38.14
C LYS A 182 -1.57 4.30 37.88
N ARG A 183 -2.59 4.58 38.70
CA ARG A 183 -3.94 3.98 38.59
C ARG A 183 -4.80 4.69 37.53
N ASP A 184 -4.90 6.01 37.61
CA ASP A 184 -5.89 6.83 36.93
C ASP A 184 -5.28 7.78 35.88
N ARG A 185 -3.94 7.82 35.78
CA ARG A 185 -3.17 8.77 34.96
C ARG A 185 -3.37 10.25 35.38
N SER A 186 -3.74 10.49 36.64
CA SER A 186 -3.87 11.84 37.20
C SER A 186 -2.54 12.60 37.17
N THR A 187 -2.57 13.89 36.85
CA THR A 187 -1.40 14.77 37.00
C THR A 187 -1.05 15.01 38.47
N PRO A 188 0.20 15.37 38.81
CA PRO A 188 0.61 15.55 40.20
C PRO A 188 -0.25 16.55 40.97
N GLY A 189 -0.53 17.72 40.39
CA GLY A 189 -1.37 18.75 41.00
C GLY A 189 -2.80 18.29 41.24
N PHE A 190 -3.42 17.56 40.29
CA PHE A 190 -4.77 17.04 40.46
C PHE A 190 -4.85 15.99 41.59
N GLY A 191 -3.89 15.07 41.63
CA GLY A 191 -3.79 14.10 42.73
C GLY A 191 -3.57 14.75 44.09
N ALA A 192 -2.82 15.87 44.13
CA ALA A 192 -2.54 16.63 45.35
C ALA A 192 -3.79 17.35 45.89
N LEU A 193 -4.57 18.02 45.01
CA LEU A 193 -5.84 18.66 45.38
C LEU A 193 -6.89 17.64 45.81
N LEU A 194 -6.96 16.48 45.15
CA LEU A 194 -7.93 15.43 45.49
C LEU A 194 -7.59 14.76 46.83
N TRP A 195 -6.31 14.57 47.15
CA TRP A 195 -5.87 14.17 48.49
C TRP A 195 -6.26 15.22 49.54
N LEU A 196 -5.91 16.48 49.30
CA LEU A 196 -6.17 17.59 50.23
C LEU A 196 -7.67 17.70 50.57
N ARG A 197 -8.55 17.59 49.56
CA ARG A 197 -10.01 17.58 49.76
C ARG A 197 -10.48 16.47 50.72
N HIS A 198 -10.01 15.24 50.52
CA HIS A 198 -10.48 14.10 51.31
C HIS A 198 -10.02 14.16 52.78
N GLU A 199 -8.77 14.56 53.03
CA GLU A 199 -8.27 14.63 54.41
C GLU A 199 -8.87 15.83 55.17
N LEU A 200 -9.04 17.01 54.52
CA LEU A 200 -9.65 18.20 55.14
C LEU A 200 -11.12 18.02 55.50
N ASP A 201 -11.92 17.48 54.57
CA ASP A 201 -13.36 17.27 54.82
C ASP A 201 -13.58 16.18 55.90
N ALA A 202 -12.71 15.15 55.96
CA ALA A 202 -12.77 14.12 57.00
C ALA A 202 -12.34 14.65 58.38
N GLU A 203 -11.23 15.39 58.47
CA GLU A 203 -10.77 15.95 59.74
C GLU A 203 -11.83 16.89 60.32
N ARG A 204 -12.27 17.87 59.53
CA ARG A 204 -13.22 18.88 59.99
C ARG A 204 -14.56 18.28 60.39
N SER A 205 -15.02 17.23 59.71
CA SER A 205 -16.30 16.56 59.98
C SER A 205 -16.25 15.53 61.12
N THR A 206 -15.08 15.24 61.70
CA THR A 206 -14.92 14.30 62.82
C THR A 206 -14.54 14.94 64.14
N ARG A 207 -14.42 16.28 64.19
CA ARG A 207 -14.32 17.04 65.44
C ARG A 207 -15.53 16.76 66.35
N ASP A 208 -15.37 17.03 67.64
CA ASP A 208 -16.34 16.74 68.71
C ASP A 208 -16.76 15.25 68.85
N SER A 209 -16.04 14.35 68.16
CA SER A 209 -16.27 12.90 68.18
C SER A 209 -15.02 12.14 68.61
N LEU A 210 -15.19 10.92 69.12
CA LEU A 210 -14.06 10.03 69.42
C LEU A 210 -13.35 9.63 68.11
N ARG A 211 -12.15 10.19 67.92
CA ARG A 211 -11.34 10.05 66.72
C ARG A 211 -9.89 9.71 67.04
N ALA A 212 -9.23 9.04 66.11
CA ALA A 212 -7.80 8.76 66.15
C ALA A 212 -7.20 9.00 64.75
N PHE A 213 -5.98 9.54 64.71
CA PHE A 213 -5.22 9.68 63.46
C PHE A 213 -4.13 8.62 63.44
N VAL A 214 -3.83 8.11 62.24
CA VAL A 214 -2.74 7.16 62.05
C VAL A 214 -2.15 7.32 60.66
N SER A 215 -0.83 7.30 60.57
CA SER A 215 -0.10 7.29 59.31
C SER A 215 0.12 5.87 58.82
N TYR A 216 0.01 5.66 57.51
CA TYR A 216 0.39 4.42 56.86
C TYR A 216 1.86 4.07 57.16
N GLU A 217 2.74 5.07 57.10
CA GLU A 217 4.16 4.96 57.46
C GLU A 217 4.33 4.49 58.91
N GLY A 218 3.54 5.03 59.86
CA GLY A 218 3.54 4.63 61.27
C GLY A 218 3.01 3.22 61.51
N ILE A 219 2.08 2.73 60.68
CA ILE A 219 1.60 1.34 60.66
C ILE A 219 2.69 0.40 60.13
N MET A 220 3.36 0.77 59.03
CA MET A 220 4.47 -0.02 58.46
C MET A 220 5.70 -0.09 59.39
N GLN A 221 5.84 0.83 60.34
CA GLN A 221 6.91 0.85 61.34
C GLN A 221 6.58 0.01 62.58
N ASP A 222 5.44 0.25 63.22
CA ASP A 222 5.00 -0.47 64.43
C ASP A 222 3.47 -0.45 64.53
N TRP A 223 2.82 -1.34 63.77
CA TRP A 223 1.37 -1.47 63.79
C TRP A 223 0.82 -1.81 65.19
N ARG A 224 1.58 -2.49 66.05
CA ARG A 224 1.14 -2.91 67.40
C ARG A 224 0.94 -1.68 68.28
N LEU A 225 1.93 -0.78 68.31
CA LEU A 225 1.82 0.50 69.02
C LEU A 225 0.72 1.40 68.43
N ARG A 226 0.51 1.40 67.10
CA ARG A 226 -0.59 2.18 66.50
C ARG A 226 -1.98 1.65 66.89
N LEU A 227 -2.20 0.34 66.85
CA LEU A 227 -3.51 -0.25 67.20
C LEU A 227 -3.83 -0.14 68.71
N ASP A 228 -2.83 -0.16 69.59
CA ASP A 228 -3.00 0.19 71.01
C ASP A 228 -3.41 1.66 71.22
N ARG A 229 -2.74 2.60 70.55
CA ARG A 229 -3.10 4.03 70.58
C ARG A 229 -4.52 4.27 70.06
N ILE A 230 -4.89 3.63 68.95
CA ILE A 230 -6.26 3.69 68.38
C ILE A 230 -7.30 3.15 69.38
N ALA A 231 -7.03 2.00 70.02
CA ALA A 231 -7.95 1.43 71.01
C ALA A 231 -8.21 2.39 72.19
N LYS A 232 -7.15 3.03 72.69
CA LYS A 232 -7.21 4.02 73.77
C LYS A 232 -7.94 5.30 73.35
N ALA A 233 -7.51 5.94 72.26
CA ALA A 233 -8.10 7.17 71.75
C ALA A 233 -9.59 7.02 71.38
N LEU A 234 -9.96 5.88 70.77
CA LEU A 234 -11.36 5.60 70.44
C LEU A 234 -12.18 5.06 71.63
N SER A 235 -11.56 4.72 72.76
CA SER A 235 -12.21 4.01 73.88
C SER A 235 -12.98 2.76 73.42
N VAL A 236 -12.25 1.83 72.79
CA VAL A 236 -12.76 0.53 72.32
C VAL A 236 -11.90 -0.63 72.82
N THR A 237 -12.53 -1.76 73.09
CA THR A 237 -11.85 -3.05 73.36
C THR A 237 -11.99 -3.92 72.13
N TRP A 238 -10.88 -4.42 71.58
CA TRP A 238 -10.88 -5.34 70.44
C TRP A 238 -11.60 -6.65 70.79
N PRO A 239 -12.56 -7.14 69.97
CA PRO A 239 -13.24 -8.42 70.21
C PRO A 239 -12.30 -9.63 70.24
N ARG A 240 -11.16 -9.57 69.53
CA ARG A 240 -10.07 -10.55 69.59
C ARG A 240 -8.79 -9.88 70.12
N PRO A 241 -8.05 -10.50 71.07
CA PRO A 241 -6.76 -9.99 71.54
C PRO A 241 -5.73 -9.82 70.42
N VAL A 242 -4.89 -8.79 70.52
CA VAL A 242 -3.91 -8.41 69.49
C VAL A 242 -2.89 -9.52 69.26
N GLU A 243 -2.47 -10.18 70.33
CA GLU A 243 -1.50 -11.28 70.34
C GLU A 243 -2.02 -12.50 69.57
N GLN A 244 -3.33 -12.72 69.57
CA GLN A 244 -3.97 -13.84 68.86
C GLN A 244 -4.14 -13.56 67.36
N ALA A 245 -4.25 -12.29 66.95
CA ALA A 245 -4.35 -11.89 65.55
C ALA A 245 -2.98 -11.57 64.91
N ALA A 246 -1.93 -11.43 65.73
CA ALA A 246 -0.64 -10.87 65.32
C ALA A 246 -0.04 -11.49 64.07
N ALA A 247 0.02 -12.83 63.98
CA ALA A 247 0.59 -13.51 62.82
C ALA A 247 -0.18 -13.26 61.50
N GLU A 248 -1.51 -13.07 61.57
CA GLU A 248 -2.33 -12.73 60.40
C GLU A 248 -2.17 -11.26 60.00
N ILE A 249 -1.91 -10.38 60.97
CA ILE A 249 -1.69 -8.95 60.74
C ILE A 249 -0.28 -8.72 60.18
N ASP A 250 0.76 -9.34 60.76
CA ASP A 250 2.14 -9.32 60.25
C ASP A 250 2.19 -9.84 58.80
N ALA A 251 1.44 -10.90 58.48
CA ALA A 251 1.33 -11.43 57.11
C ALA A 251 0.62 -10.50 56.11
N HIS A 252 -0.14 -9.49 56.59
CA HIS A 252 -0.81 -8.51 55.73
C HIS A 252 -0.03 -7.18 55.60
N ILE A 253 0.71 -6.79 56.64
CA ILE A 253 1.47 -5.53 56.72
C ILE A 253 2.93 -5.79 56.31
N SER A 254 3.14 -6.41 55.14
CA SER A 254 4.48 -6.54 54.54
C SER A 254 4.87 -5.34 53.68
N GLN A 255 6.15 -4.98 53.71
CA GLN A 255 6.74 -3.96 52.83
C GLN A 255 6.66 -4.34 51.33
N ASP A 256 6.51 -5.63 51.00
CA ASP A 256 6.33 -6.12 49.62
C ASP A 256 5.09 -5.52 48.92
N HIS A 257 4.10 -5.06 49.71
CA HIS A 257 2.89 -4.42 49.22
C HIS A 257 3.02 -2.88 49.10
N GLN A 258 4.14 -2.29 49.54
CA GLN A 258 4.40 -0.85 49.45
C GLN A 258 4.98 -0.45 48.09
N HIS A 259 4.17 -0.52 47.03
CA HIS A 259 4.59 -0.19 45.66
C HIS A 259 5.05 1.26 45.44
N HIS A 260 4.79 2.17 46.39
CA HIS A 260 5.23 3.56 46.38
C HIS A 260 5.62 3.99 47.80
N ALA A 261 6.87 4.41 47.98
CA ALA A 261 7.39 5.02 49.19
C ALA A 261 7.90 6.43 48.87
N ALA A 262 7.75 7.35 49.82
CA ALA A 262 8.26 8.70 49.76
C ALA A 262 8.73 9.10 51.17
N THR A 263 9.74 9.96 51.26
CA THR A 263 10.20 10.54 52.53
C THR A 263 9.61 11.92 52.70
N ASP A 264 9.49 12.37 53.94
CA ASP A 264 8.99 13.71 54.24
C ASP A 264 9.93 14.79 53.67
N GLY A 265 11.25 14.57 53.72
CA GLY A 265 12.23 15.44 53.05
C GLY A 265 12.02 15.56 51.54
N ALA A 266 11.64 14.48 50.85
CA ALA A 266 11.29 14.53 49.43
C ALA A 266 9.97 15.28 49.18
N LEU A 267 8.98 15.12 50.06
CA LEU A 267 7.72 15.88 49.99
C LEU A 267 7.96 17.39 50.12
N PHE A 268 8.70 17.82 51.14
CA PHE A 268 8.95 19.25 51.36
C PHE A 268 9.81 19.86 50.24
N ALA A 269 10.76 19.11 49.67
CA ALA A 269 11.59 19.54 48.54
C ALA A 269 10.89 19.57 47.17
N ASP A 270 9.73 18.89 46.99
CA ASP A 270 9.07 18.85 45.68
C ASP A 270 8.34 20.17 45.37
N GLU A 271 8.89 20.99 44.47
CA GLU A 271 8.33 22.28 44.05
C GLU A 271 6.95 22.15 43.37
N ARG A 272 6.58 20.96 42.88
CA ARG A 272 5.30 20.71 42.18
C ARG A 272 4.13 20.50 43.15
N VAL A 273 4.42 20.42 44.46
CA VAL A 273 3.43 20.25 45.53
C VAL A 273 3.25 21.58 46.25
N ALA A 274 2.03 22.11 46.25
CA ALA A 274 1.70 23.37 46.90
C ALA A 274 1.92 23.33 48.43
N SER A 275 2.20 24.49 49.04
CA SER A 275 2.35 24.64 50.50
C SER A 275 1.17 24.07 51.27
N TRP A 276 -0.07 24.35 50.87
CA TRP A 276 -1.30 23.78 51.46
C TRP A 276 -1.24 22.26 51.69
N VAL A 277 -0.62 21.50 50.77
CA VAL A 277 -0.52 20.03 50.87
C VAL A 277 0.58 19.60 51.84
N LYS A 278 1.68 20.37 51.90
CA LYS A 278 2.80 20.19 52.83
C LYS A 278 2.38 20.54 54.27
N ASP A 279 1.72 21.68 54.43
CA ASP A 279 1.25 22.22 55.70
C ASP A 279 0.11 21.35 56.28
N ALA A 280 -0.85 20.93 55.45
CA ALA A 280 -1.90 20.02 55.89
C ALA A 280 -1.34 18.64 56.28
N TYR A 281 -0.32 18.13 55.57
CA TYR A 281 0.35 16.90 56.00
C TYR A 281 1.05 17.09 57.34
N SER A 282 1.78 18.19 57.57
CA SER A 282 2.38 18.50 58.87
C SER A 282 1.35 18.56 60.01
N ALA A 283 0.19 19.18 59.79
CA ALA A 283 -0.89 19.20 60.77
C ALA A 283 -1.47 17.78 61.05
N LEU A 284 -1.68 16.97 60.01
CA LEU A 284 -2.10 15.57 60.17
C LEU A 284 -1.03 14.69 60.85
N ARG A 285 0.27 15.04 60.71
CA ARG A 285 1.38 14.42 61.46
C ARG A 285 1.33 14.78 62.95
N ALA A 286 0.96 16.01 63.31
CA ALA A 286 0.77 16.44 64.71
C ALA A 286 -0.46 15.77 65.34
N LEU A 287 -1.57 15.65 64.58
CA LEU A 287 -2.79 14.99 65.04
C LEU A 287 -2.64 13.47 65.30
N GLU A 288 -1.58 12.81 64.79
CA GLU A 288 -1.19 11.44 65.20
C GLU A 288 -0.60 11.38 66.63
N ALA A 289 -0.11 12.50 67.16
CA ALA A 289 0.37 12.62 68.54
C ALA A 289 -0.75 13.05 69.50
N ASP A 290 -1.50 14.10 69.18
CA ASP A 290 -2.72 14.52 69.88
C ASP A 290 -3.87 14.78 68.89
N PRO A 291 -4.93 13.95 68.86
CA PRO A 291 -6.10 14.16 67.99
C PRO A 291 -6.89 15.47 68.18
N ASN A 292 -6.52 16.29 69.18
CA ASN A 292 -7.14 17.57 69.51
C ASN A 292 -6.14 18.75 69.51
N ASP A 293 -4.96 18.59 68.90
CA ASP A 293 -3.98 19.66 68.72
C ASP A 293 -4.63 20.89 68.04
N SER A 294 -4.68 22.01 68.77
CA SER A 294 -5.35 23.23 68.34
C SER A 294 -4.61 23.96 67.22
N GLU A 295 -3.27 23.96 67.23
CA GLU A 295 -2.47 24.63 66.20
C GLU A 295 -2.62 23.89 64.86
N ALA A 296 -2.60 22.55 64.91
CA ALA A 296 -2.88 21.71 63.75
C ALA A 296 -4.30 21.93 63.20
N MET A 297 -5.32 22.03 64.06
CA MET A 297 -6.70 22.31 63.62
C MET A 297 -6.88 23.72 63.03
N GLU A 298 -6.22 24.75 63.59
CA GLU A 298 -6.24 26.11 63.03
C GLU A 298 -5.54 26.18 61.66
N VAL A 299 -4.43 25.48 61.48
CA VAL A 299 -3.74 25.35 60.17
C VAL A 299 -4.65 24.69 59.13
N LEU A 300 -5.31 23.59 59.47
CA LEU A 300 -6.24 22.90 58.57
C LEU A 300 -7.48 23.74 58.26
N ASP A 301 -8.00 24.50 59.23
CA ASP A 301 -9.13 25.41 59.02
C ASP A 301 -8.79 26.57 58.06
N ARG A 302 -7.59 27.17 58.21
CA ARG A 302 -7.10 28.18 57.27
C ARG A 302 -7.01 27.60 55.86
N ILE A 303 -6.34 26.46 55.69
CA ILE A 303 -6.15 25.81 54.38
C ILE A 303 -7.49 25.42 53.77
N LYS A 304 -8.44 24.89 54.57
CA LYS A 304 -9.80 24.57 54.08
C LYS A 304 -10.55 25.83 53.64
N SER A 305 -10.49 26.91 54.41
CA SER A 305 -11.16 28.17 54.04
C SER A 305 -10.57 28.80 52.77
N GLU A 306 -9.24 28.77 52.61
CA GLU A 306 -8.57 29.25 51.40
C GLU A 306 -8.89 28.39 50.17
N PHE A 307 -8.88 27.06 50.34
CA PHE A 307 -9.18 26.11 49.27
C PHE A 307 -10.67 26.13 48.84
N ASP A 308 -11.60 26.20 49.81
CA ASP A 308 -13.04 26.32 49.54
C ASP A 308 -13.39 27.65 48.85
N ALA A 309 -12.65 28.74 49.11
CA ALA A 309 -12.83 30.03 48.43
C ALA A 309 -12.41 30.02 46.95
N VAL A 310 -11.31 29.32 46.60
CA VAL A 310 -10.85 29.24 45.19
C VAL A 310 -11.53 28.14 44.39
N ALA A 311 -12.11 27.13 45.05
CA ALA A 311 -12.59 25.92 44.40
C ALA A 311 -13.71 26.12 43.36
N PRO A 312 -14.70 27.01 43.54
CA PRO A 312 -15.69 27.28 42.49
C PRO A 312 -15.07 27.85 41.22
N VAL A 313 -14.12 28.79 41.35
CA VAL A 313 -13.53 29.52 40.21
C VAL A 313 -12.74 28.60 39.30
N PHE A 314 -11.83 27.81 39.87
CA PHE A 314 -11.05 26.83 39.09
C PHE A 314 -11.86 25.59 38.73
N GLY A 315 -12.84 25.21 39.55
CA GLY A 315 -13.69 24.05 39.33
C GLY A 315 -14.59 24.18 38.10
N GLU A 316 -15.29 25.32 37.95
CA GLU A 316 -16.15 25.60 36.79
C GLU A 316 -15.35 25.77 35.49
N ALA A 317 -14.11 26.25 35.57
CA ALA A 317 -13.21 26.30 34.42
C ALA A 317 -12.65 24.91 34.02
N PHE A 318 -12.65 23.93 34.92
CA PHE A 318 -11.94 22.66 34.74
C PHE A 318 -12.87 21.47 34.47
N PHE A 319 -13.89 21.25 35.30
CA PHE A 319 -14.70 20.03 35.24
C PHE A 319 -15.61 19.91 34.00
N PRO A 320 -16.30 20.97 33.54
CA PRO A 320 -17.09 20.92 32.31
C PRO A 320 -16.24 20.63 31.06
N GLU A 321 -15.07 21.28 30.95
CA GLU A 321 -14.12 21.07 29.84
C GLU A 321 -13.50 19.67 29.86
N LEU A 322 -13.15 19.16 31.05
CA LEU A 322 -12.71 17.77 31.22
C LEU A 322 -13.79 16.77 30.78
N GLN A 323 -15.05 17.00 31.15
CA GLN A 323 -16.18 16.15 30.77
C GLN A 323 -16.41 16.18 29.25
N ALA A 324 -16.38 17.36 28.62
CA ALA A 324 -16.52 17.51 27.18
C ALA A 324 -15.41 16.77 26.41
N ARG A 325 -14.15 16.94 26.81
CA ARG A 325 -13.00 16.22 26.22
C ARG A 325 -13.10 14.70 26.41
N GLN A 326 -13.53 14.26 27.59
CA GLN A 326 -13.74 12.83 27.88
C GLN A 326 -14.83 12.24 26.95
N GLN A 327 -15.97 12.92 26.79
CA GLN A 327 -17.04 12.50 25.89
C GLN A 327 -16.58 12.41 24.43
N ILE A 328 -15.86 13.42 23.93
CA ILE A 328 -15.29 13.42 22.55
C ILE A 328 -14.36 12.21 22.36
N SER A 329 -13.48 11.94 23.33
CA SER A 329 -12.55 10.80 23.30
C SER A 329 -13.28 9.46 23.26
N THR A 330 -14.27 9.26 24.14
CA THR A 330 -15.09 8.03 24.17
C THR A 330 -15.89 7.83 22.88
N GLN A 331 -16.46 8.89 22.30
CA GLN A 331 -17.14 8.80 21.00
C GLN A 331 -16.18 8.42 19.87
N ALA A 332 -15.00 9.03 19.81
CA ALA A 332 -13.98 8.69 18.81
C ALA A 332 -13.52 7.23 18.95
N GLN A 333 -13.26 6.76 20.17
CA GLN A 333 -12.85 5.38 20.44
C GLN A 333 -13.96 4.37 20.08
N SER A 334 -15.22 4.68 20.36
CA SER A 334 -16.37 3.84 19.94
C SER A 334 -16.50 3.74 18.41
N ARG A 335 -16.29 4.84 17.68
CA ARG A 335 -16.28 4.84 16.20
C ARG A 335 -15.13 3.99 15.66
N LEU A 336 -13.92 4.15 16.19
CA LEU A 336 -12.73 3.36 15.82
C LEU A 336 -12.95 1.87 16.07
N GLN A 337 -13.53 1.48 17.22
CA GLN A 337 -13.78 0.08 17.56
C GLN A 337 -14.81 -0.57 16.60
N LYS A 338 -15.85 0.16 16.18
CA LYS A 338 -16.79 -0.31 15.16
C LYS A 338 -16.09 -0.57 13.82
N VAL A 339 -15.36 0.42 13.29
CA VAL A 339 -14.60 0.30 12.03
C VAL A 339 -13.58 -0.84 12.09
N ALA A 340 -12.88 -1.02 13.21
CA ALA A 340 -11.97 -2.14 13.41
C ALA A 340 -12.69 -3.51 13.36
N SER A 341 -13.87 -3.63 13.96
CA SER A 341 -14.67 -4.87 13.92
C SER A 341 -15.21 -5.19 12.53
N GLU A 342 -15.62 -4.17 11.76
CA GLU A 342 -16.09 -4.33 10.38
C GLU A 342 -14.95 -4.71 9.45
N ASN A 343 -13.78 -4.07 9.57
CA ASN A 343 -12.57 -4.40 8.83
C ASN A 343 -12.09 -5.83 9.14
N ALA A 344 -12.14 -6.27 10.40
CA ALA A 344 -11.79 -7.65 10.78
C ALA A 344 -12.73 -8.69 10.15
N ARG A 345 -14.04 -8.39 10.08
CA ARG A 345 -15.02 -9.24 9.39
C ARG A 345 -14.72 -9.32 7.88
N LEU A 346 -14.55 -8.17 7.23
CA LEU A 346 -14.26 -8.08 5.79
C LEU A 346 -12.93 -8.74 5.42
N ALA A 347 -11.91 -8.66 6.28
CA ALA A 347 -10.64 -9.36 6.07
C ALA A 347 -10.80 -10.88 6.11
N LYS A 348 -11.60 -11.41 7.05
CA LYS A 348 -11.90 -12.85 7.13
C LYS A 348 -12.72 -13.35 5.93
N GLU A 349 -13.70 -12.56 5.48
CA GLU A 349 -14.50 -12.87 4.29
C GLU A 349 -13.63 -12.90 3.02
N ARG A 350 -12.72 -11.92 2.85
CA ARG A 350 -11.76 -11.90 1.74
C ARG A 350 -10.75 -13.05 1.78
N ALA A 351 -10.28 -13.46 2.96
CA ALA A 351 -9.34 -14.58 3.10
C ALA A 351 -9.95 -15.91 2.60
N ALA A 352 -11.19 -16.20 3.00
CA ALA A 352 -11.91 -17.40 2.55
C ALA A 352 -12.18 -17.39 1.02
N GLU A 353 -12.39 -16.22 0.42
CA GLU A 353 -12.58 -16.11 -1.03
C GLU A 353 -11.26 -16.26 -1.81
N ILE A 354 -10.15 -15.75 -1.29
CA ILE A 354 -8.81 -15.99 -1.84
C ILE A 354 -8.47 -17.50 -1.79
N GLU A 355 -8.81 -18.19 -0.71
CA GLU A 355 -8.64 -19.64 -0.59
C GLU A 355 -9.46 -20.40 -1.64
N ARG A 356 -10.75 -20.05 -1.82
CA ARG A 356 -11.62 -20.61 -2.87
C ARG A 356 -11.02 -20.43 -4.27
N LEU A 357 -10.62 -19.21 -4.62
CA LEU A 357 -10.05 -18.88 -5.93
C LEU A 357 -8.69 -19.56 -6.16
N THR A 358 -7.91 -19.79 -5.10
CA THR A 358 -6.64 -20.54 -5.17
C THR A 358 -6.88 -22.02 -5.52
N ILE A 359 -7.94 -22.62 -4.97
CA ILE A 359 -8.35 -24.00 -5.31
C ILE A 359 -8.83 -24.07 -6.76
N GLU A 360 -9.71 -23.16 -7.19
CA GLU A 360 -10.25 -23.13 -8.55
C GLU A 360 -9.15 -22.92 -9.61
N THR A 361 -8.27 -21.94 -9.42
CA THR A 361 -7.14 -21.70 -10.34
C THR A 361 -6.16 -22.87 -10.41
N THR A 362 -5.96 -23.60 -9.30
CA THR A 362 -5.16 -24.83 -9.29
C THR A 362 -5.82 -25.96 -10.10
N GLN A 363 -7.15 -26.12 -10.00
CA GLN A 363 -7.90 -27.08 -10.80
C GLN A 363 -7.86 -26.73 -12.30
N MET A 364 -8.02 -25.45 -12.65
CA MET A 364 -7.90 -24.97 -14.03
C MET A 364 -6.49 -25.22 -14.62
N ALA A 365 -5.43 -25.06 -13.82
CA ALA A 365 -4.07 -25.34 -14.26
C ALA A 365 -3.87 -26.84 -14.61
N ALA A 366 -4.40 -27.75 -13.80
CA ALA A 366 -4.35 -29.19 -14.07
C ALA A 366 -5.18 -29.60 -15.31
N GLU A 367 -6.34 -28.96 -15.53
CA GLU A 367 -7.15 -29.15 -16.74
C GLU A 367 -6.39 -28.69 -18.00
N ILE A 368 -5.74 -27.52 -17.94
CA ILE A 368 -4.90 -27.00 -19.04
C ILE A 368 -3.73 -27.96 -19.32
N GLU A 369 -3.11 -28.56 -18.30
CA GLU A 369 -2.06 -29.55 -18.49
C GLU A 369 -2.58 -30.82 -19.19
N ARG A 370 -3.74 -31.38 -18.78
CA ARG A 370 -4.34 -32.54 -19.45
C ARG A 370 -4.66 -32.24 -20.92
N LEU A 371 -5.33 -31.13 -21.20
CA LEU A 371 -5.65 -30.71 -22.57
C LEU A 371 -4.38 -30.46 -23.40
N THR A 372 -3.30 -29.99 -22.77
CA THR A 372 -1.99 -29.84 -23.43
C THR A 372 -1.32 -31.18 -23.75
N ILE A 373 -1.56 -32.24 -22.96
CA ILE A 373 -1.11 -33.61 -23.26
C ILE A 373 -1.93 -34.19 -24.41
N GLU A 374 -3.27 -34.07 -24.38
CA GLU A 374 -4.14 -34.50 -25.48
C GLU A 374 -3.79 -33.80 -26.80
N ALA A 375 -3.51 -32.49 -26.78
CA ALA A 375 -3.10 -31.73 -27.95
C ALA A 375 -1.77 -32.22 -28.54
N LYS A 376 -0.78 -32.57 -27.69
CA LYS A 376 0.50 -33.16 -28.14
C LYS A 376 0.28 -34.51 -28.84
N GLN A 377 -0.62 -35.35 -28.33
CA GLN A 377 -0.96 -36.63 -28.97
C GLN A 377 -1.59 -36.41 -30.35
N ARG A 378 -2.62 -35.55 -30.46
CA ARG A 378 -3.25 -35.24 -31.76
C ARG A 378 -2.26 -34.67 -32.80
N VAL A 379 -1.27 -33.89 -32.35
CA VAL A 379 -0.18 -33.39 -33.21
C VAL A 379 0.78 -34.51 -33.65
N ALA A 380 1.04 -35.52 -32.82
CA ALA A 380 1.79 -36.70 -33.22
C ALA A 380 1.04 -37.51 -34.28
N ASP A 381 -0.24 -37.85 -34.04
CA ASP A 381 -1.10 -38.58 -34.98
C ASP A 381 -1.25 -37.86 -36.33
N TRP A 382 -1.23 -36.52 -36.32
CA TRP A 382 -1.24 -35.70 -37.53
C TRP A 382 0.12 -35.72 -38.24
N THR A 383 1.22 -35.66 -37.49
CA THR A 383 2.58 -35.71 -38.06
C THR A 383 2.85 -37.05 -38.75
N GLU A 384 2.37 -38.17 -38.22
CA GLU A 384 2.50 -39.48 -38.88
C GLU A 384 1.73 -39.54 -40.21
N ARG A 385 0.52 -38.98 -40.25
CA ARG A 385 -0.29 -38.84 -41.48
C ARG A 385 0.38 -37.93 -42.51
N GLU A 386 0.96 -36.82 -42.09
CA GLU A 386 1.69 -35.91 -42.98
C GLU A 386 2.96 -36.58 -43.57
N VAL A 387 3.69 -37.35 -42.76
CA VAL A 387 4.85 -38.14 -43.22
C VAL A 387 4.43 -39.23 -44.22
N HIS A 388 3.23 -39.79 -44.10
CA HIS A 388 2.67 -40.70 -45.11
C HIS A 388 2.32 -39.96 -46.41
N TRP A 389 1.60 -38.84 -46.34
CA TRP A 389 1.22 -38.05 -47.52
C TRP A 389 2.41 -37.50 -48.30
N VAL A 390 3.46 -37.02 -47.62
CA VAL A 390 4.69 -36.54 -48.28
C VAL A 390 5.37 -37.66 -49.07
N LYS A 391 5.43 -38.90 -48.54
CA LYS A 391 6.02 -40.04 -49.28
C LYS A 391 5.26 -40.35 -50.57
N GLU A 392 3.93 -40.32 -50.54
CA GLU A 392 3.10 -40.63 -51.70
C GLU A 392 3.11 -39.50 -52.75
N ARG A 393 3.13 -38.23 -52.30
CA ARG A 393 3.35 -37.09 -53.19
C ARG A 393 4.72 -37.15 -53.88
N ASP A 394 5.78 -37.47 -53.12
CA ASP A 394 7.14 -37.55 -53.66
C ASP A 394 7.32 -38.78 -54.58
N ARG A 395 6.47 -39.81 -54.46
CA ARG A 395 6.33 -40.90 -55.44
C ARG A 395 5.69 -40.41 -56.73
N LEU A 396 4.50 -39.82 -56.66
CA LEU A 396 3.79 -39.26 -57.82
C LEU A 396 4.64 -38.24 -58.60
N ALA A 397 5.45 -37.43 -57.90
CA ALA A 397 6.37 -36.49 -58.52
C ALA A 397 7.47 -37.18 -59.37
N ARG A 398 7.99 -38.33 -58.95
CA ARG A 398 8.95 -39.12 -59.76
C ARG A 398 8.28 -39.72 -60.98
N ASP A 399 7.07 -40.24 -60.81
CA ASP A 399 6.30 -40.85 -61.90
C ASP A 399 5.95 -39.80 -62.99
N HIS A 400 5.60 -38.58 -62.59
CA HIS A 400 5.40 -37.44 -63.49
C HIS A 400 6.69 -36.96 -64.18
N ALA A 401 7.84 -36.97 -63.48
CA ALA A 401 9.12 -36.60 -64.09
C ALA A 401 9.52 -37.59 -65.19
N ALA A 402 9.42 -38.89 -64.93
CA ALA A 402 9.68 -39.94 -65.90
C ALA A 402 8.72 -39.92 -67.10
N ALA A 403 7.48 -39.43 -66.92
CA ALA A 403 6.55 -39.20 -68.01
C ALA A 403 7.00 -38.04 -68.92
N ARG A 404 7.46 -36.92 -68.34
CA ARG A 404 7.95 -35.75 -69.11
C ARG A 404 9.22 -36.02 -69.90
N GLU A 405 10.15 -36.82 -69.38
CA GLU A 405 11.34 -37.21 -70.14
C GLU A 405 10.98 -38.02 -71.40
N ARG A 406 9.99 -38.92 -71.30
CA ARG A 406 9.46 -39.67 -72.44
C ARG A 406 8.78 -38.76 -73.46
N GLU A 407 7.98 -37.80 -72.99
CA GLU A 407 7.29 -36.82 -73.83
C GLU A 407 8.28 -35.92 -74.59
N ALA A 408 9.31 -35.41 -73.92
CA ALA A 408 10.37 -34.61 -74.53
C ALA A 408 11.19 -35.40 -75.56
N ALA A 409 11.52 -36.67 -75.27
CA ALA A 409 12.18 -37.56 -76.22
C ALA A 409 11.32 -37.83 -77.47
N LEU A 410 10.01 -37.98 -77.29
CA LEU A 410 9.05 -38.16 -78.41
C LEU A 410 8.95 -36.89 -79.27
N ALA A 411 8.91 -35.71 -78.64
CA ALA A 411 8.85 -34.43 -79.34
C ALA A 411 10.11 -34.18 -80.19
N GLY A 412 11.31 -34.43 -79.65
CA GLY A 412 12.56 -34.30 -80.40
C GLY A 412 12.65 -35.25 -81.60
N ALA A 413 12.14 -36.48 -81.48
CA ALA A 413 12.05 -37.41 -82.60
C ALA A 413 11.05 -36.93 -83.69
N LEU A 414 9.92 -36.35 -83.26
CA LEU A 414 8.90 -35.80 -84.18
C LEU A 414 9.41 -34.58 -84.95
N GLU A 415 10.21 -33.72 -84.32
CA GLU A 415 10.79 -32.54 -84.94
C GLU A 415 11.90 -32.91 -85.95
N LEU A 416 12.74 -33.91 -85.63
CA LEU A 416 13.72 -34.45 -86.58
C LEU A 416 13.03 -34.96 -87.86
N ALA A 417 12.00 -35.79 -87.71
CA ALA A 417 11.23 -36.34 -88.84
C ALA A 417 10.53 -35.26 -89.69
N ARG A 418 10.11 -34.13 -89.07
CA ARG A 418 9.60 -32.95 -89.81
C ARG A 418 10.69 -32.30 -90.65
N THR A 419 11.89 -32.09 -90.09
CA THR A 419 13.00 -31.47 -90.85
C THR A 419 13.45 -32.31 -92.04
N GLU A 420 13.45 -33.64 -91.92
CA GLU A 420 13.72 -34.57 -93.03
C GLU A 420 12.63 -34.50 -94.11
N SER A 421 11.35 -34.44 -93.71
CA SER A 421 10.22 -34.30 -94.64
C SER A 421 10.24 -32.98 -95.42
N ASP A 422 10.52 -31.86 -94.73
CA ASP A 422 10.63 -30.54 -95.36
C ASP A 422 11.85 -30.42 -96.28
N ALA A 423 12.95 -31.12 -95.98
CA ALA A 423 14.13 -31.16 -96.86
C ALA A 423 13.79 -31.86 -98.19
N ALA A 424 13.23 -33.08 -98.13
CA ALA A 424 12.81 -33.83 -99.32
C ALA A 424 11.76 -33.08 -100.16
N ARG A 425 10.86 -32.33 -99.50
CA ARG A 425 9.84 -31.51 -100.18
C ARG A 425 10.43 -30.31 -100.94
N ARG A 426 11.50 -29.71 -100.43
CA ARG A 426 12.25 -28.63 -101.13
C ARG A 426 13.01 -29.19 -102.33
N GLU A 427 13.70 -30.32 -102.15
CA GLU A 427 14.43 -31.00 -103.22
C GLU A 427 13.50 -31.39 -104.39
N SER A 428 12.33 -31.95 -104.09
CA SER A 428 11.29 -32.24 -105.09
C SER A 428 10.67 -30.99 -105.74
N THR A 429 10.82 -29.80 -105.17
CA THR A 429 10.33 -28.55 -105.77
C THR A 429 11.38 -27.94 -106.69
N LEU A 430 12.64 -27.90 -106.24
CA LEU A 430 13.77 -27.39 -107.03
C LEU A 430 13.97 -28.16 -108.33
N ALA A 431 13.82 -29.49 -108.30
CA ALA A 431 13.91 -30.33 -109.50
C ALA A 431 12.84 -30.00 -110.58
N VAL A 432 11.70 -29.41 -110.19
CA VAL A 432 10.65 -28.97 -111.12
C VAL A 432 10.95 -27.58 -111.69
N GLU A 433 11.67 -26.72 -110.97
CA GLU A 433 12.11 -25.41 -111.48
C GLU A 433 13.35 -25.52 -112.38
N GLU A 434 14.35 -26.35 -112.04
CA GLU A 434 15.55 -26.55 -112.88
C GLU A 434 15.21 -27.07 -114.29
N LEU A 435 14.24 -27.98 -114.39
CA LEU A 435 13.75 -28.50 -115.68
C LEU A 435 13.18 -27.38 -116.58
N ASN A 436 12.75 -26.26 -116.00
CA ASN A 436 12.21 -25.11 -116.71
C ASN A 436 13.23 -23.97 -116.93
N THR A 437 14.27 -23.83 -116.09
CA THR A 437 15.33 -22.82 -116.26
C THR A 437 16.44 -23.25 -117.22
N VAL A 438 16.86 -24.53 -117.22
CA VAL A 438 17.81 -25.08 -118.20
C VAL A 438 17.28 -24.90 -119.63
N ARG A 439 15.96 -25.05 -119.81
CA ARG A 439 15.22 -24.81 -121.06
C ARG A 439 15.20 -23.33 -121.51
N ARG A 440 15.65 -22.40 -120.66
CA ARG A 440 15.59 -20.95 -120.87
C ARG A 440 16.95 -20.26 -120.93
N GLN A 441 17.99 -20.82 -120.29
CA GLN A 441 19.32 -20.23 -120.26
C GLN A 441 20.28 -20.72 -121.36
N ALA A 442 19.81 -21.59 -122.26
CA ALA A 442 20.38 -21.79 -123.60
C ALA A 442 20.30 -20.54 -124.53
N GLN A 443 20.19 -19.34 -123.95
CA GLN A 443 20.11 -18.04 -124.62
C GLN A 443 21.03 -16.96 -123.99
N ILE A 444 21.70 -17.23 -122.85
CA ILE A 444 22.53 -16.24 -122.15
C ILE A 444 23.90 -16.83 -121.79
N ILE A 445 24.83 -16.78 -122.75
CA ILE A 445 26.26 -17.08 -122.55
C ILE A 445 26.99 -15.87 -121.95
N GLN A 446 26.54 -14.66 -122.25
CA GLN A 446 27.14 -13.41 -121.80
C GLN A 446 26.67 -13.05 -120.38
N PHE A 447 27.59 -13.01 -119.42
CA PHE A 447 28.25 -11.72 -119.09
C PHE A 447 29.46 -11.87 -118.14
N LEU A 448 29.34 -12.63 -117.05
CA LEU A 448 30.36 -12.73 -115.98
C LEU A 448 30.61 -14.23 -115.65
N ALA A 449 31.81 -14.81 -115.70
CA ALA A 449 33.18 -14.32 -115.52
C ALA A 449 33.64 -14.11 -114.05
N ASP A 450 34.65 -14.89 -113.69
CA ASP A 450 35.65 -14.75 -112.63
C ASP A 450 35.41 -15.13 -111.14
N HIS A 451 36.14 -16.20 -110.75
CA HIS A 451 36.80 -16.48 -109.45
C HIS A 451 35.92 -16.72 -108.18
N ARG A 452 35.80 -17.95 -107.63
CA ARG A 452 36.75 -18.82 -106.86
C ARG A 452 37.31 -18.17 -105.57
N GLY A 453 37.28 -18.77 -104.36
CA GLY A 453 36.58 -19.97 -103.83
C GLY A 453 37.24 -20.61 -102.57
N LEU A 454 36.49 -21.49 -101.85
CA LEU A 454 36.94 -22.70 -101.06
C LEU A 454 37.80 -22.54 -99.75
N GLN A 455 37.83 -23.44 -98.71
CA GLN A 455 36.94 -24.52 -98.15
C GLN A 455 37.55 -25.22 -96.87
N LEU A 456 36.77 -26.06 -96.11
CA LEU A 456 37.14 -27.20 -95.18
C LEU A 456 37.64 -26.92 -93.71
N LEU A 457 37.76 -27.84 -92.69
CA LEU A 457 37.08 -29.07 -92.11
C LEU A 457 37.88 -29.63 -90.86
N GLN A 458 37.55 -30.61 -89.96
CA GLN A 458 36.34 -31.31 -89.39
C GLN A 458 36.65 -32.06 -88.03
N ARG A 459 35.83 -31.93 -86.94
CA ARG A 459 35.57 -32.93 -85.82
C ARG A 459 36.76 -33.47 -84.94
N ARG A 460 36.63 -34.32 -83.87
CA ARG A 460 35.60 -35.29 -83.35
C ARG A 460 35.81 -35.67 -81.84
N ARG A 461 34.82 -36.24 -81.12
CA ARG A 461 34.96 -37.03 -79.83
C ARG A 461 33.71 -37.92 -79.53
N SER A 462 33.83 -38.95 -78.68
CA SER A 462 32.76 -39.90 -78.21
C SER A 462 33.27 -40.82 -77.05
N PRO A 463 32.55 -41.86 -76.52
CA PRO A 463 31.48 -41.79 -75.51
C PRO A 463 31.67 -42.73 -74.26
N ALA A 464 30.60 -43.15 -73.55
CA ALA A 464 30.60 -43.70 -72.16
C ALA A 464 29.96 -45.11 -71.96
N TRP A 465 30.18 -45.76 -70.79
CA TRP A 465 29.46 -46.90 -70.13
C TRP A 465 30.11 -47.23 -68.74
N LEU A 466 29.62 -48.01 -67.74
CA LEU A 466 28.30 -48.53 -67.27
C LEU A 466 28.40 -49.13 -65.81
N ALA A 467 27.33 -49.77 -65.30
CA ALA A 467 27.22 -50.74 -64.16
C ALA A 467 26.97 -50.26 -62.69
N ALA A 468 26.37 -51.13 -61.84
CA ALA A 468 25.78 -50.83 -60.51
C ALA A 468 25.55 -52.09 -59.60
N ALA A 469 24.90 -51.91 -58.42
CA ALA A 469 24.46 -52.89 -57.37
C ALA A 469 25.52 -53.26 -56.28
N SER A 470 25.26 -53.73 -55.04
CA SER A 470 24.08 -53.86 -54.11
C SER A 470 24.51 -54.69 -52.84
N VAL A 471 24.01 -54.64 -51.59
CA VAL A 471 23.23 -53.72 -50.69
C VAL A 471 23.61 -54.09 -49.22
N ASP A 472 23.65 -53.15 -48.24
CA ASP A 472 23.34 -53.33 -46.78
C ASP A 472 23.80 -52.09 -45.95
N LEU A 473 23.45 -51.87 -44.66
CA LEU A 473 22.19 -51.98 -43.88
C LEU A 473 22.42 -51.35 -42.47
N LEU A 474 21.37 -50.75 -41.87
CA LEU A 474 21.12 -50.42 -40.43
C LEU A 474 21.29 -48.98 -39.92
N THR A 475 20.19 -48.50 -39.29
CA THR A 475 20.03 -47.30 -38.41
C THR A 475 20.29 -45.92 -39.04
N GLY A 476 19.58 -44.84 -38.65
CA GLY A 476 18.40 -44.70 -37.79
C GLY A 476 18.11 -43.22 -37.52
N LEU A 477 16.87 -42.73 -37.69
CA LEU A 477 16.56 -41.28 -37.61
C LEU A 477 15.18 -40.94 -37.02
N PRO A 478 15.14 -40.29 -35.84
CA PRO A 478 14.01 -39.50 -35.36
C PRO A 478 14.44 -38.04 -35.08
N ASN A 479 14.75 -37.24 -36.13
CA ASN A 479 15.38 -35.93 -35.90
C ASN A 479 14.99 -34.81 -36.90
N ARG A 480 13.74 -34.30 -36.79
CA ARG A 480 13.32 -33.03 -37.45
C ARG A 480 12.84 -31.95 -36.47
N MET A 481 12.03 -32.27 -35.45
CA MET A 481 11.48 -31.26 -34.52
C MET A 481 12.54 -30.60 -33.62
N ARG A 482 13.56 -31.35 -33.17
CA ARG A 482 14.65 -30.85 -32.33
C ARG A 482 15.42 -29.71 -33.01
N PHE A 483 15.80 -29.91 -34.27
CA PHE A 483 16.56 -28.94 -35.05
C PHE A 483 15.82 -27.61 -35.26
N SER A 484 14.49 -27.58 -35.39
CA SER A 484 13.76 -26.31 -35.56
C SER A 484 13.87 -25.41 -34.32
N ARG A 485 13.78 -25.99 -33.11
CA ARG A 485 13.96 -25.26 -31.85
C ARG A 485 15.44 -24.90 -31.60
N GLU A 486 16.37 -25.77 -31.98
CA GLU A 486 17.81 -25.49 -31.85
C GLU A 486 18.30 -24.45 -32.89
N ARG A 487 17.68 -24.38 -34.08
CA ARG A 487 17.90 -23.32 -35.09
C ARG A 487 17.45 -21.96 -34.57
N ALA A 488 16.22 -21.89 -34.06
CA ALA A 488 15.71 -20.66 -33.45
C ALA A 488 16.59 -20.21 -32.27
N LEU A 489 17.12 -21.15 -31.49
CA LEU A 489 18.02 -20.87 -30.36
C LEU A 489 19.36 -20.30 -30.81
N ILE A 490 20.05 -20.90 -31.80
CA ILE A 490 21.36 -20.38 -32.24
C ILE A 490 21.24 -19.07 -33.02
N VAL A 491 20.24 -18.93 -33.90
CA VAL A 491 19.99 -17.69 -34.66
C VAL A 491 19.60 -16.55 -33.72
N GLY A 492 18.75 -16.82 -32.73
CA GLY A 492 18.38 -15.85 -31.69
C GLY A 492 19.50 -15.48 -30.71
N SER A 493 20.62 -16.23 -30.68
CA SER A 493 21.73 -15.99 -29.74
C SER A 493 22.74 -14.95 -30.18
N ARG A 494 22.77 -14.58 -31.47
CA ARG A 494 23.84 -13.79 -32.14
C ARG A 494 25.26 -14.38 -32.06
N LEU A 495 25.43 -15.58 -31.52
CA LEU A 495 26.69 -16.34 -31.54
C LEU A 495 26.82 -17.23 -32.79
N PHE A 496 25.77 -17.31 -33.60
CA PHE A 496 25.79 -17.81 -34.98
C PHE A 496 25.64 -16.63 -35.93
N ASP A 497 26.61 -16.42 -36.82
CA ASP A 497 26.61 -15.37 -37.84
C ASP A 497 26.37 -16.02 -39.21
N GLU A 498 25.14 -15.92 -39.72
CA GLU A 498 24.74 -16.61 -40.95
C GLU A 498 25.52 -16.13 -42.19
N GLU A 499 25.85 -14.84 -42.26
CA GLU A 499 26.54 -14.27 -43.41
C GLU A 499 28.04 -14.59 -43.36
N TRP A 500 28.68 -14.43 -42.20
CA TRP A 500 30.08 -14.85 -42.02
C TRP A 500 30.23 -16.35 -42.24
N TYR A 501 29.31 -17.18 -41.71
CA TYR A 501 29.35 -18.62 -41.92
C TYR A 501 29.20 -18.99 -43.40
N ARG A 502 28.29 -18.34 -44.14
CA ARG A 502 28.10 -18.53 -45.58
C ARG A 502 29.33 -18.08 -46.39
N GLN A 503 29.97 -16.98 -46.01
CA GLN A 503 31.22 -16.50 -46.65
C GLN A 503 32.41 -17.43 -46.33
N ARG A 504 32.49 -17.97 -45.11
CA ARG A 504 33.58 -18.86 -44.67
C ARG A 504 33.48 -20.28 -45.23
N ASN A 505 32.27 -20.68 -45.66
CA ASN A 505 31.92 -22.03 -46.15
C ASN A 505 31.20 -21.95 -47.54
N PRO A 506 31.95 -21.72 -48.64
CA PRO A 506 31.36 -21.55 -49.98
C PRO A 506 30.65 -22.79 -50.52
N ASP A 507 30.97 -23.97 -50.00
CA ASP A 507 30.28 -25.24 -50.25
C ASP A 507 28.81 -25.17 -49.81
N VAL A 508 28.56 -24.66 -48.59
CA VAL A 508 27.21 -24.48 -48.05
C VAL A 508 26.44 -23.40 -48.82
N ALA A 509 27.13 -22.34 -49.24
CA ALA A 509 26.56 -21.27 -50.05
C ALA A 509 26.13 -21.77 -51.45
N THR A 510 27.00 -22.51 -52.13
CA THR A 510 26.75 -23.05 -53.48
C THR A 510 25.65 -24.11 -53.49
N ALA A 511 25.54 -24.90 -52.42
CA ALA A 511 24.47 -25.89 -52.25
C ALA A 511 23.10 -25.28 -51.90
N GLY A 512 23.00 -23.95 -51.66
CA GLY A 512 21.75 -23.27 -51.31
C GLY A 512 21.17 -23.67 -49.95
N VAL A 513 21.98 -24.26 -49.07
CA VAL A 513 21.52 -24.81 -47.78
C VAL A 513 21.46 -23.72 -46.72
N ASP A 514 20.41 -23.74 -45.90
CA ASP A 514 20.27 -22.90 -44.70
C ASP A 514 21.48 -23.06 -43.75
N PRO A 515 22.32 -22.03 -43.55
CA PRO A 515 23.59 -22.20 -42.83
C PRO A 515 23.42 -22.61 -41.37
N ALA A 516 22.37 -22.12 -40.70
CA ALA A 516 22.07 -22.49 -39.32
C ALA A 516 21.68 -23.97 -39.18
N SER A 517 20.86 -24.49 -40.11
CA SER A 517 20.55 -25.93 -40.18
C SER A 517 21.77 -26.77 -40.54
N HIS A 518 22.64 -26.28 -41.43
CA HIS A 518 23.88 -26.96 -41.78
C HIS A 518 24.81 -27.08 -40.56
N TYR A 519 25.06 -25.98 -39.86
CA TYR A 519 25.93 -25.95 -38.69
C TYR A 519 25.42 -26.88 -37.57
N LEU A 520 24.10 -26.90 -37.31
CA LEU A 520 23.51 -27.76 -36.28
C LEU A 520 23.61 -29.26 -36.58
N ARG A 521 23.52 -29.64 -37.85
CA ARG A 521 23.49 -31.05 -38.29
C ARG A 521 24.87 -31.61 -38.60
N HIS A 522 25.76 -30.78 -39.12
CA HIS A 522 27.03 -31.20 -39.72
C HIS A 522 28.18 -30.30 -39.24
N GLY A 523 28.09 -28.99 -39.51
CA GLY A 523 29.23 -28.06 -39.38
C GLY A 523 29.91 -28.04 -38.00
N ALA A 524 29.16 -28.11 -36.90
CA ALA A 524 29.74 -28.10 -35.55
C ALA A 524 30.49 -29.39 -35.19
N TYR A 525 30.11 -30.53 -35.78
CA TYR A 525 30.79 -31.82 -35.62
C TYR A 525 31.95 -31.99 -36.62
N GLU A 526 31.90 -31.28 -37.74
CA GLU A 526 33.02 -31.05 -38.67
C GLU A 526 34.05 -30.04 -38.12
N GLY A 527 33.85 -29.49 -36.91
CA GLY A 527 34.76 -28.52 -36.30
C GLY A 527 34.72 -27.12 -36.92
N ARG A 528 33.72 -26.79 -37.74
CA ARG A 528 33.54 -25.44 -38.30
C ARG A 528 33.01 -24.50 -37.22
N ASP A 529 33.47 -23.26 -37.23
CA ASP A 529 33.04 -22.23 -36.28
C ASP A 529 31.69 -21.59 -36.69
N PRO A 530 30.78 -21.27 -35.75
CA PRO A 530 29.51 -20.60 -36.03
C PRO A 530 29.63 -19.08 -36.24
N SER A 531 30.70 -18.46 -35.73
CA SER A 531 30.96 -17.02 -35.81
C SER A 531 32.43 -16.72 -35.48
N PRO A 532 32.95 -15.50 -35.70
CA PRO A 532 34.33 -15.14 -35.34
C PRO A 532 34.69 -15.22 -33.85
N PHE A 533 33.71 -15.47 -32.97
CA PHE A 533 33.80 -15.31 -31.51
C PHE A 533 33.64 -16.62 -30.74
N PHE A 534 33.32 -17.73 -31.40
CA PHE A 534 33.10 -19.04 -30.80
C PHE A 534 33.88 -20.08 -31.59
N ASP A 535 34.81 -20.77 -30.93
CA ASP A 535 35.69 -21.78 -31.51
C ASP A 535 35.14 -23.17 -31.19
N SER A 536 34.58 -23.84 -32.20
CA SER A 536 33.88 -25.12 -32.03
C SER A 536 34.81 -26.23 -31.52
N LEU A 537 36.04 -26.26 -32.04
CA LEU A 537 37.03 -27.29 -31.71
C LEU A 537 37.63 -27.05 -30.31
N PHE A 538 38.00 -25.81 -29.99
CA PHE A 538 38.42 -25.43 -28.65
C PHE A 538 37.36 -25.77 -27.60
N TYR A 539 36.08 -25.47 -27.87
CA TYR A 539 35.01 -25.74 -26.91
C TYR A 539 34.85 -27.24 -26.65
N LEU A 540 34.82 -28.08 -27.69
CA LEU A 540 34.71 -29.54 -27.52
C LEU A 540 35.97 -30.17 -26.92
N THR A 541 37.16 -29.65 -27.23
CA THR A 541 38.44 -30.14 -26.68
C THR A 541 38.61 -29.76 -25.20
N LYS A 542 38.15 -28.56 -24.83
CA LYS A 542 38.25 -28.05 -23.45
C LYS A 542 37.17 -28.58 -22.51
N TYR A 543 36.06 -29.06 -23.07
CA TYR A 543 34.92 -29.61 -22.32
C TYR A 543 34.57 -31.03 -22.80
N PRO A 544 35.37 -32.05 -22.45
CA PRO A 544 35.15 -33.43 -22.91
C PRO A 544 33.79 -34.01 -22.52
N ASP A 545 33.17 -33.51 -21.44
CA ASP A 545 31.82 -33.86 -21.03
C ASP A 545 30.76 -33.48 -22.09
N VAL A 546 30.93 -32.33 -22.76
CA VAL A 546 30.05 -31.90 -23.85
C VAL A 546 30.27 -32.73 -25.12
N ALA A 547 31.53 -33.08 -25.41
CA ALA A 547 31.89 -33.94 -26.53
C ALA A 547 31.36 -35.37 -26.37
N VAL A 548 31.53 -35.97 -25.18
CA VAL A 548 30.99 -37.30 -24.84
C VAL A 548 29.46 -37.32 -24.84
N ALA A 549 28.81 -36.23 -24.43
CA ALA A 549 27.35 -36.10 -24.49
C ALA A 549 26.80 -35.92 -25.93
N GLY A 550 27.65 -35.73 -26.94
CA GLY A 550 27.24 -35.57 -28.34
C GLY A 550 26.35 -34.36 -28.60
N VAL A 551 26.40 -33.34 -27.74
CA VAL A 551 25.57 -32.13 -27.86
C VAL A 551 26.33 -31.07 -28.66
N ASN A 552 25.68 -30.49 -29.67
CA ASN A 552 26.22 -29.37 -30.45
C ASN A 552 26.80 -28.28 -29.49
N PRO A 553 28.09 -27.90 -29.63
CA PRO A 553 28.80 -27.11 -28.63
C PRO A 553 28.15 -25.74 -28.38
N LEU A 554 27.67 -25.08 -29.43
CA LEU A 554 27.00 -23.78 -29.30
C LEU A 554 25.63 -23.92 -28.62
N VAL A 555 24.86 -24.96 -28.95
CA VAL A 555 23.58 -25.25 -28.27
C VAL A 555 23.80 -25.55 -26.78
N HIS A 556 24.85 -26.30 -26.44
CA HIS A 556 25.23 -26.54 -25.04
C HIS A 556 25.62 -25.24 -24.34
N PHE A 557 26.45 -24.41 -24.97
CA PHE A 557 26.86 -23.12 -24.39
C PHE A 557 25.67 -22.21 -24.09
N ILE A 558 24.75 -22.02 -25.04
CA ILE A 558 23.57 -21.16 -24.87
C ILE A 558 22.64 -21.65 -23.75
N ARG A 559 22.46 -22.97 -23.59
CA ARG A 559 21.57 -23.53 -22.56
C ARG A 559 22.21 -23.61 -21.17
N HIS A 560 23.48 -24.00 -21.11
CA HIS A 560 24.16 -24.44 -19.88
C HIS A 560 25.53 -23.76 -19.71
N GLY A 561 26.43 -23.88 -20.69
CA GLY A 561 27.82 -23.45 -20.58
C GLY A 561 28.02 -21.96 -20.23
N ALA A 562 27.10 -21.08 -20.66
CA ALA A 562 27.10 -19.66 -20.34
C ALA A 562 26.74 -19.37 -18.86
N ARG A 563 25.94 -20.22 -18.21
CA ARG A 563 25.75 -20.16 -16.73
C ARG A 563 26.94 -20.71 -15.97
N GLU A 564 27.62 -21.69 -16.56
CA GLU A 564 28.76 -22.41 -15.96
C GLU A 564 30.11 -21.70 -16.19
N GLY A 565 30.11 -20.51 -16.80
CA GLY A 565 31.33 -19.72 -17.04
C GLY A 565 32.31 -20.33 -18.05
N ARG A 566 31.85 -21.27 -18.89
CA ARG A 566 32.71 -21.98 -19.86
C ARG A 566 33.20 -21.02 -20.96
N ARG A 567 34.51 -20.97 -21.19
CA ARG A 567 35.13 -20.10 -22.21
C ARG A 567 34.86 -20.62 -23.62
N ILE A 568 34.58 -19.72 -24.56
CA ILE A 568 34.19 -20.07 -25.93
C ILE A 568 35.30 -19.98 -26.99
N ALA A 569 36.46 -19.42 -26.65
CA ALA A 569 37.64 -19.34 -27.52
C ALA A 569 38.93 -19.21 -26.67
N PRO A 570 40.13 -19.39 -27.26
CA PRO A 570 41.40 -19.04 -26.63
C PRO A 570 41.56 -17.53 -26.41
N ASP A 571 42.32 -17.14 -25.38
CA ASP A 571 42.66 -15.73 -25.13
C ASP A 571 43.66 -15.23 -26.19
N ARG A 572 43.21 -14.44 -27.17
CA ARG A 572 44.10 -13.86 -28.20
C ARG A 572 44.84 -12.62 -27.67
N HIS A 573 46.14 -12.75 -27.44
CA HIS A 573 47.05 -11.61 -27.47
C HIS A 573 47.29 -11.18 -28.94
N GLY A 574 47.65 -9.91 -29.16
CA GLY A 574 47.79 -9.31 -30.48
C GLY A 574 49.09 -9.70 -31.23
N PRO A 575 49.40 -9.08 -32.39
CA PRO A 575 48.80 -7.85 -32.91
C PRO A 575 48.26 -7.90 -34.36
N ASP A 576 47.19 -7.16 -34.64
CA ASP A 576 47.15 -6.27 -35.81
C ASP A 576 46.27 -5.05 -35.47
N ARG A 577 46.71 -3.86 -35.88
CA ARG A 577 46.08 -2.58 -35.52
C ARG A 577 46.04 -1.58 -36.68
N GLN A 578 45.97 -2.08 -37.93
CA GLN A 578 45.73 -1.26 -39.11
C GLN A 578 44.64 -1.85 -40.03
N ASN A 579 44.07 -0.97 -40.87
CA ASN A 579 43.23 -1.30 -42.03
C ASN A 579 41.87 -2.02 -41.80
N ARG A 580 40.91 -1.35 -41.11
CA ARG A 580 39.45 -1.61 -41.27
C ARG A 580 38.62 -0.31 -41.29
N ASN A 581 37.54 -0.33 -42.06
CA ASN A 581 36.77 0.84 -42.51
C ASN A 581 35.96 1.53 -41.38
N PRO A 582 35.80 2.88 -41.35
CA PRO A 582 35.15 3.58 -40.23
C PRO A 582 33.68 3.21 -39.97
N GLU A 583 32.92 2.86 -41.01
CA GLU A 583 31.45 2.73 -40.93
C GLU A 583 30.97 1.54 -40.08
N LYS A 584 31.75 0.44 -40.02
CA LYS A 584 31.40 -0.71 -39.15
C LYS A 584 31.53 -0.42 -37.65
N LYS A 585 32.16 0.69 -37.26
CA LYS A 585 32.33 1.06 -35.84
C LYS A 585 31.00 1.32 -35.13
N ALA A 586 29.94 1.69 -35.87
CA ALA A 586 28.60 1.92 -35.33
C ALA A 586 27.83 0.61 -35.03
N SER A 587 27.90 -0.40 -35.92
CA SER A 587 27.23 -1.69 -35.70
C SER A 587 27.82 -2.44 -34.51
N ASP A 588 29.15 -2.48 -34.44
CA ASP A 588 29.86 -3.28 -33.43
C ASP A 588 29.69 -2.68 -32.03
N MET A 589 29.68 -1.35 -31.90
CA MET A 589 29.31 -0.69 -30.63
C MET A 589 27.86 -0.94 -30.23
N THR A 590 26.93 -1.04 -31.19
CA THR A 590 25.51 -1.31 -30.89
C THR A 590 25.33 -2.75 -30.40
N ALA A 591 25.98 -3.73 -31.04
CA ALA A 591 26.01 -5.11 -30.57
C ALA A 591 26.64 -5.23 -29.17
N PHE A 592 27.74 -4.52 -28.91
CA PHE A 592 28.41 -4.50 -27.60
C PHE A 592 27.52 -3.89 -26.50
N ARG A 593 26.78 -2.81 -26.81
CA ARG A 593 25.80 -2.18 -25.90
C ARG A 593 24.62 -3.10 -25.57
N GLU A 594 24.12 -3.87 -26.53
CA GLU A 594 23.07 -4.86 -26.24
C GLU A 594 23.60 -6.08 -25.46
N MET A 595 24.86 -6.46 -25.66
CA MET A 595 25.53 -7.48 -24.84
C MET A 595 25.68 -7.02 -23.38
N THR A 596 25.89 -5.72 -23.14
CA THR A 596 25.84 -5.14 -21.78
C THR A 596 24.43 -5.16 -21.18
N ARG A 597 23.36 -5.13 -21.98
CA ARG A 597 21.98 -5.22 -21.48
C ARG A 597 21.62 -6.61 -20.91
N PHE A 598 22.21 -7.68 -21.46
CA PHE A 598 22.17 -9.00 -20.81
C PHE A 598 23.20 -9.08 -19.66
N GLY A 599 24.40 -8.52 -19.88
CA GLY A 599 25.47 -8.42 -18.88
C GLY A 599 25.00 -7.85 -17.54
N LEU A 600 24.33 -6.69 -17.52
CA LEU A 600 23.84 -6.06 -16.28
C LEU A 600 22.85 -6.95 -15.52
N LYS A 601 21.88 -7.59 -16.19
CA LYS A 601 20.94 -8.51 -15.55
C LYS A 601 21.58 -9.85 -15.14
N VAL A 602 22.72 -10.24 -15.73
CA VAL A 602 23.53 -11.38 -15.29
C VAL A 602 24.45 -11.00 -14.12
N ILE A 603 25.05 -9.81 -14.12
CA ILE A 603 25.88 -9.28 -13.02
C ILE A 603 25.04 -9.09 -11.76
N ASP A 604 23.85 -8.50 -11.88
CA ASP A 604 22.94 -8.32 -10.74
C ASP A 604 22.38 -9.68 -10.26
N ARG A 605 22.19 -10.67 -11.14
CA ARG A 605 21.85 -12.05 -10.74
C ARG A 605 23.02 -12.82 -10.14
N ALA A 606 24.26 -12.53 -10.53
CA ALA A 606 25.47 -13.17 -9.99
C ALA A 606 25.84 -12.58 -8.63
N ARG A 607 25.76 -11.26 -8.45
CA ARG A 607 25.90 -10.58 -7.14
C ARG A 607 24.83 -11.03 -6.12
N ASN A 608 23.66 -11.45 -6.61
CA ASN A 608 22.52 -11.87 -5.78
C ASN A 608 22.32 -13.39 -5.73
N ALA A 609 23.20 -14.18 -6.33
CA ALA A 609 23.24 -15.63 -6.19
C ALA A 609 23.86 -15.99 -4.83
N GLY A 610 23.12 -16.73 -4.00
CA GLY A 610 23.53 -17.04 -2.62
C GLY A 610 23.04 -16.03 -1.57
N LYS A 611 22.71 -14.79 -1.95
CA LYS A 611 22.07 -13.83 -1.04
C LYS A 611 20.70 -14.32 -0.55
N ALA A 612 20.34 -13.97 0.69
CA ALA A 612 19.00 -14.12 1.22
C ALA A 612 18.01 -13.18 0.50
N GLU A 613 16.71 -13.47 0.60
CA GLU A 613 15.70 -12.60 -0.02
C GLU A 613 15.64 -11.21 0.62
N ILE A 614 15.85 -11.12 1.93
CA ILE A 614 15.91 -9.85 2.65
C ILE A 614 17.07 -8.98 2.15
N GLU A 615 18.23 -9.56 1.87
CA GLU A 615 19.38 -8.82 1.34
C GLU A 615 19.10 -8.29 -0.06
N ARG A 616 18.47 -9.09 -0.94
CA ARG A 616 18.00 -8.61 -2.26
C ARG A 616 17.00 -7.46 -2.17
N ARG A 617 16.12 -7.46 -1.15
CA ARG A 617 15.18 -6.36 -0.87
C ARG A 617 15.91 -5.11 -0.36
N VAL A 618 16.93 -5.27 0.49
CA VAL A 618 17.78 -4.16 0.95
C VAL A 618 18.59 -3.57 -0.21
N ASP A 619 19.26 -4.39 -1.03
CA ASP A 619 19.97 -3.96 -2.23
C ASP A 619 19.05 -3.21 -3.22
N HIS A 620 17.77 -3.58 -3.29
CA HIS A 620 16.79 -2.89 -4.13
C HIS A 620 16.50 -1.48 -3.63
N LEU A 621 16.29 -1.31 -2.32
CA LEU A 621 16.03 0.00 -1.72
C LEU A 621 17.27 0.92 -1.78
N LEU A 622 18.47 0.40 -1.47
CA LEU A 622 19.72 1.16 -1.51
C LEU A 622 19.95 1.84 -2.87
N LYS A 623 19.65 1.15 -3.98
CA LYS A 623 19.77 1.68 -5.36
C LYS A 623 18.97 2.97 -5.62
N PHE A 624 18.04 3.36 -4.76
CA PHE A 624 17.24 4.58 -4.89
C PHE A 624 17.37 5.57 -3.73
N VAL A 625 17.89 5.18 -2.57
CA VAL A 625 18.00 6.07 -1.40
C VAL A 625 19.45 6.48 -1.08
N ASP A 626 20.43 5.76 -1.61
CA ASP A 626 21.86 5.97 -1.34
C ASP A 626 22.46 6.98 -2.33
N TYR A 627 22.42 8.27 -1.96
CA TYR A 627 22.94 9.39 -2.75
C TYR A 627 23.68 10.40 -1.85
N GLU A 628 24.98 10.61 -2.09
CA GLU A 628 25.78 11.59 -1.36
C GLU A 628 25.37 13.04 -1.71
N SER A 629 25.26 13.91 -0.72
CA SER A 629 24.96 15.33 -0.92
C SER A 629 26.10 16.04 -1.66
N THR A 630 25.76 16.85 -2.67
CA THR A 630 26.78 17.66 -3.37
C THR A 630 27.19 18.88 -2.52
N PRO A 631 28.47 19.30 -2.53
CA PRO A 631 28.85 20.58 -1.96
C PRO A 631 28.17 21.73 -2.71
N GLU A 632 27.82 22.79 -2.01
CA GLU A 632 27.22 23.99 -2.62
C GLU A 632 28.18 24.68 -3.61
N PRO A 633 27.66 25.28 -4.69
CA PRO A 633 28.48 26.01 -5.65
C PRO A 633 29.02 27.31 -5.04
N SER A 634 30.34 27.54 -5.13
CA SER A 634 31.00 28.70 -4.51
C SER A 634 30.55 30.06 -5.04
N THR A 635 29.92 30.11 -6.22
CA THR A 635 29.19 31.28 -6.73
C THR A 635 28.00 30.83 -7.57
N ARG A 636 26.83 31.41 -7.33
CA ARG A 636 25.64 31.28 -8.19
C ARG A 636 25.73 32.26 -9.38
N LYS A 637 25.17 31.90 -10.53
CA LYS A 637 24.82 32.91 -11.56
C LYS A 637 23.52 33.61 -11.14
N PRO A 638 23.34 34.91 -11.43
CA PRO A 638 22.05 35.57 -11.27
C PRO A 638 20.97 34.86 -12.11
N THR A 639 19.78 34.67 -11.53
CA THR A 639 18.63 34.09 -12.21
C THR A 639 18.06 35.05 -13.25
N ASP A 640 17.85 34.56 -14.47
CA ASP A 640 17.07 35.21 -15.51
C ASP A 640 15.62 34.71 -15.43
N PHE A 641 14.69 35.57 -15.01
CA PHE A 641 13.28 35.17 -14.85
C PHE A 641 12.52 35.05 -16.16
N ASP A 642 13.03 35.58 -17.28
CA ASP A 642 12.47 35.32 -18.61
C ASP A 642 13.08 34.04 -19.21
N ARG A 643 14.30 33.66 -18.80
CA ARG A 643 14.99 32.43 -19.22
C ARG A 643 15.56 31.61 -18.04
N LEU A 644 14.66 31.04 -17.23
CA LEU A 644 15.02 30.08 -16.19
C LEU A 644 15.74 28.85 -16.77
N LYS A 645 16.73 28.32 -16.04
CA LYS A 645 17.31 26.99 -16.27
C LYS A 645 16.64 25.93 -15.39
N ILE A 646 15.93 25.00 -16.02
CA ILE A 646 15.02 24.04 -15.38
C ILE A 646 15.48 22.60 -15.68
N THR A 647 15.93 21.88 -14.65
CA THR A 647 16.35 20.48 -14.77
C THR A 647 15.27 19.55 -14.19
N TRP A 648 14.72 18.67 -15.01
CA TRP A 648 13.78 17.62 -14.59
C TRP A 648 14.53 16.32 -14.30
N VAL A 649 14.19 15.63 -13.21
CA VAL A 649 14.71 14.30 -12.89
C VAL A 649 13.58 13.29 -13.04
N ILE A 650 13.77 12.29 -13.90
CA ILE A 650 12.77 11.29 -14.26
C ILE A 650 13.29 9.86 -14.08
N PRO A 651 12.45 8.89 -13.72
CA PRO A 651 12.77 7.48 -13.92
C PRO A 651 12.76 7.14 -15.42
N ASP A 652 13.49 6.11 -15.82
CA ASP A 652 13.52 5.65 -17.22
C ASP A 652 12.15 5.13 -17.71
N PHE A 653 11.93 5.15 -19.01
CA PHE A 653 10.59 5.05 -19.61
C PHE A 653 10.53 4.19 -20.89
N GLN A 654 9.31 3.87 -21.29
CA GLN A 654 8.98 3.17 -22.54
C GLN A 654 7.76 3.84 -23.21
N PRO A 655 7.58 3.72 -24.54
CA PRO A 655 6.40 4.24 -25.24
C PRO A 655 5.08 3.84 -24.58
N GLY A 656 4.14 4.78 -24.46
CA GLY A 656 2.86 4.57 -23.76
C GLY A 656 2.87 4.92 -22.25
N ALA A 657 3.99 5.39 -21.70
CA ALA A 657 4.06 5.84 -20.30
C ALA A 657 3.34 7.19 -20.07
N GLY A 658 2.06 7.14 -19.68
CA GLY A 658 1.21 8.34 -19.53
C GLY A 658 1.69 9.42 -18.54
N GLY A 659 2.44 9.05 -17.50
CA GLY A 659 3.08 10.02 -16.59
C GLY A 659 4.19 10.80 -17.30
N HIS A 660 5.10 10.08 -17.96
CA HIS A 660 6.14 10.68 -18.81
C HIS A 660 5.58 11.55 -19.94
N MET A 661 4.47 11.14 -20.58
CA MET A 661 3.76 12.01 -21.54
C MET A 661 3.33 13.35 -20.93
N THR A 662 2.89 13.34 -19.67
CA THR A 662 2.49 14.57 -18.95
C THR A 662 3.69 15.44 -18.61
N ILE A 663 4.80 14.82 -18.16
CA ILE A 663 6.08 15.51 -17.92
C ILE A 663 6.60 16.16 -19.22
N PHE A 664 6.70 15.41 -20.32
CA PHE A 664 7.20 15.93 -21.60
C PHE A 664 6.29 17.02 -22.20
N ARG A 665 4.97 16.99 -21.94
CA ARG A 665 4.07 18.09 -22.30
C ARG A 665 4.43 19.39 -21.56
N ILE A 666 4.55 19.36 -20.24
CA ILE A 666 4.87 20.56 -19.46
C ILE A 666 6.30 21.05 -19.75
N ALA A 667 7.28 20.15 -19.84
CA ALA A 667 8.66 20.47 -20.22
C ALA A 667 8.74 21.15 -21.61
N ARG A 668 7.97 20.67 -22.60
CA ARG A 668 7.88 21.30 -23.92
C ARG A 668 7.19 22.66 -23.89
N TYR A 669 6.15 22.86 -23.08
CA TYR A 669 5.56 24.20 -22.94
C TYR A 669 6.52 25.20 -22.28
N LEU A 670 7.25 24.80 -21.23
CA LEU A 670 8.28 25.66 -20.61
C LEU A 670 9.39 26.06 -21.60
N GLU A 671 9.80 25.14 -22.48
CA GLU A 671 10.71 25.42 -23.61
C GLU A 671 10.09 26.39 -24.63
N VAL A 672 8.80 26.25 -24.97
CA VAL A 672 8.06 27.19 -25.84
C VAL A 672 7.93 28.58 -25.22
N PHE A 673 7.85 28.67 -23.89
CA PHE A 673 7.81 29.94 -23.16
C PHE A 673 9.18 30.64 -23.04
N GLY A 674 10.27 29.98 -23.48
CA GLY A 674 11.61 30.55 -23.59
C GLY A 674 12.64 29.98 -22.61
N HIS A 675 12.26 29.06 -21.72
CA HIS A 675 13.14 28.53 -20.67
C HIS A 675 14.11 27.47 -21.17
N GLU A 676 15.30 27.40 -20.55
CA GLU A 676 16.30 26.39 -20.84
C GLU A 676 15.99 25.12 -20.03
N VAL A 677 15.46 24.10 -20.70
CA VAL A 677 15.05 22.85 -20.05
C VAL A 677 16.05 21.72 -20.31
N GLU A 678 16.34 20.93 -19.28
CA GLU A 678 17.17 19.72 -19.30
C GLU A 678 16.44 18.55 -18.61
N ILE A 679 16.72 17.32 -19.02
CA ILE A 679 16.14 16.11 -18.42
C ILE A 679 17.25 15.13 -18.00
N LEU A 680 17.22 14.67 -16.76
CA LEU A 680 18.10 13.63 -16.21
C LEU A 680 17.30 12.34 -16.01
N ILE A 681 17.79 11.24 -16.57
CA ILE A 681 17.21 9.91 -16.36
C ILE A 681 18.01 9.18 -15.27
N GLN A 682 17.33 8.89 -14.16
CA GLN A 682 17.87 8.12 -13.05
C GLN A 682 17.86 6.62 -13.36
N ASN A 683 18.98 5.94 -13.07
CA ASN A 683 19.13 4.48 -13.09
C ASN A 683 18.57 3.80 -14.37
N PRO A 684 19.01 4.19 -15.58
CA PRO A 684 18.46 3.71 -16.86
C PRO A 684 18.54 2.19 -17.05
N VAL A 685 17.51 1.65 -17.71
CA VAL A 685 17.31 0.20 -17.99
C VAL A 685 16.91 -0.04 -19.45
N HIS A 686 16.25 0.93 -20.08
CA HIS A 686 15.73 0.88 -21.44
C HIS A 686 16.67 1.61 -22.42
N HIS A 687 17.10 2.83 -22.07
CA HIS A 687 17.91 3.69 -22.94
C HIS A 687 19.42 3.56 -22.71
N SER A 688 20.20 3.62 -23.80
CA SER A 688 21.66 3.41 -23.77
C SER A 688 22.51 4.69 -23.85
N SER A 689 21.91 5.82 -24.20
CA SER A 689 22.51 7.16 -24.13
C SER A 689 21.42 8.25 -24.11
N GLY A 690 21.80 9.51 -23.85
CA GLY A 690 20.89 10.66 -23.90
C GLY A 690 20.17 10.80 -25.25
N ASP A 691 20.91 10.67 -26.36
CA ASP A 691 20.34 10.70 -27.72
C ASP A 691 19.34 9.55 -27.97
N ASP A 692 19.52 8.43 -27.29
CA ASP A 692 18.66 7.24 -27.40
C ASP A 692 17.29 7.53 -26.77
N ALA A 693 17.29 8.06 -25.55
CA ALA A 693 16.09 8.57 -24.91
C ALA A 693 15.44 9.70 -25.72
N LYS A 694 16.22 10.65 -26.23
CA LYS A 694 15.72 11.80 -27.01
C LYS A 694 15.05 11.38 -28.33
N ARG A 695 15.52 10.33 -29.00
CA ARG A 695 14.82 9.70 -30.12
C ARG A 695 13.46 9.14 -29.69
N THR A 696 13.40 8.41 -28.57
CA THR A 696 12.14 7.87 -28.03
C THR A 696 11.14 8.97 -27.67
N VAL A 697 11.60 10.05 -27.02
CA VAL A 697 10.77 11.23 -26.70
C VAL A 697 10.19 11.85 -27.97
N ASN A 698 11.05 12.17 -28.94
CA ASN A 698 10.65 12.90 -30.13
C ASN A 698 9.83 12.04 -31.12
N HIS A 699 9.82 10.72 -30.98
CA HIS A 699 9.01 9.81 -31.81
C HIS A 699 7.68 9.37 -31.15
N HIS A 700 7.63 9.23 -29.82
CA HIS A 700 6.48 8.64 -29.11
C HIS A 700 5.81 9.53 -28.06
N PHE A 701 6.37 10.70 -27.74
CA PHE A 701 5.88 11.58 -26.67
C PHE A 701 5.58 12.98 -27.18
N GLN A 702 6.41 13.97 -26.83
CA GLN A 702 6.32 15.35 -27.31
C GLN A 702 7.71 15.78 -27.78
N PRO A 703 7.88 16.23 -29.05
CA PRO A 703 9.18 16.68 -29.53
C PRO A 703 9.77 17.82 -28.70
N PHE A 704 11.00 17.62 -28.24
CA PHE A 704 11.72 18.49 -27.30
C PHE A 704 13.15 18.72 -27.79
N SER A 705 13.67 19.95 -27.63
CA SER A 705 14.97 20.36 -28.19
C SER A 705 16.12 20.37 -27.18
N GLY A 706 15.83 20.50 -25.87
CA GLY A 706 16.82 20.52 -24.79
C GLY A 706 17.59 19.21 -24.57
N ALA A 707 18.52 19.21 -23.60
CA ALA A 707 19.39 18.07 -23.33
C ALA A 707 18.67 16.94 -22.59
N ILE A 708 19.07 15.69 -22.86
CA ILE A 708 18.72 14.53 -22.03
C ILE A 708 20.02 13.83 -21.63
N ASN A 709 20.24 13.67 -20.34
CA ASN A 709 21.43 13.04 -19.75
C ASN A 709 21.04 11.86 -18.86
N LEU A 710 21.97 10.92 -18.63
CA LEU A 710 21.74 9.70 -17.86
C LEU A 710 22.66 9.65 -16.64
N PHE A 711 22.18 9.16 -15.49
CA PHE A 711 23.03 8.93 -14.30
C PHE A 711 22.59 7.70 -13.49
N SER A 712 23.54 7.10 -12.76
CA SER A 712 23.32 5.98 -11.84
C SER A 712 24.29 6.08 -10.66
N SER A 713 23.81 5.81 -9.45
CA SER A 713 24.57 5.82 -8.16
C SER A 713 25.25 7.13 -7.76
N GLU A 714 25.99 7.80 -8.63
CA GLU A 714 26.65 9.08 -8.34
C GLU A 714 25.66 10.25 -8.44
N THR A 715 25.65 11.14 -7.43
CA THR A 715 24.81 12.35 -7.43
C THR A 715 25.33 13.39 -8.44
N PRO A 716 24.51 13.83 -9.43
CA PRO A 716 24.98 14.76 -10.46
C PRO A 716 25.38 16.14 -9.89
N ARG A 717 26.59 16.61 -10.22
CA ARG A 717 27.07 17.94 -9.82
C ARG A 717 26.64 19.01 -10.83
N LEU A 718 25.36 19.36 -10.79
CA LEU A 718 24.72 20.30 -11.72
C LEU A 718 24.24 21.57 -11.02
N THR A 719 24.05 22.63 -11.80
CA THR A 719 23.51 23.91 -11.33
C THR A 719 22.44 24.46 -12.27
N GLY A 720 21.50 25.23 -11.70
CA GLY A 720 20.40 25.90 -12.39
C GLY A 720 19.51 26.67 -11.42
N ASP A 721 18.33 27.06 -11.90
CA ASP A 721 17.34 27.81 -11.12
C ASP A 721 16.31 26.87 -10.49
N ALA A 722 15.82 25.89 -11.25
CA ALA A 722 14.85 24.89 -10.79
C ALA A 722 15.34 23.44 -10.97
N LEU A 723 15.12 22.61 -9.94
CA LEU A 723 15.30 21.15 -10.00
C LEU A 723 13.98 20.46 -9.63
N ILE A 724 13.48 19.58 -10.50
CA ILE A 724 12.13 19.03 -10.41
C ILE A 724 12.17 17.49 -10.33
N ALA A 725 11.81 16.92 -9.18
CA ALA A 725 11.53 15.49 -9.03
C ALA A 725 10.16 15.13 -9.64
N THR A 726 9.97 13.89 -10.10
CA THR A 726 8.73 13.47 -10.81
C THR A 726 8.15 12.12 -10.39
N ASP A 727 8.90 11.34 -9.62
CA ASP A 727 8.47 10.14 -8.90
C ASP A 727 9.18 10.08 -7.53
N ARG A 728 8.70 9.21 -6.65
CA ARG A 728 9.29 8.98 -5.32
C ARG A 728 10.80 8.65 -5.30
N PHE A 729 11.35 8.00 -6.32
CA PHE A 729 12.77 7.62 -6.35
C PHE A 729 13.66 8.74 -6.87
N THR A 730 13.16 9.58 -7.78
CA THR A 730 13.85 10.81 -8.21
C THR A 730 13.95 11.86 -7.10
N CYS A 731 13.11 11.78 -6.07
CA CYS A 731 13.16 12.67 -4.90
C CYS A 731 14.48 12.56 -4.13
N TYR A 732 15.07 11.38 -4.01
CA TYR A 732 16.31 11.17 -3.24
C TYR A 732 17.55 11.87 -3.85
N PRO A 733 17.90 11.70 -5.14
CA PRO A 733 18.99 12.46 -5.75
C PRO A 733 18.67 13.96 -5.88
N VAL A 734 17.40 14.36 -6.02
CA VAL A 734 16.99 15.77 -5.97
C VAL A 734 17.18 16.38 -4.58
N ASN A 735 16.99 15.61 -3.51
CA ASN A 735 17.32 16.04 -2.16
C ASN A 735 18.83 16.24 -1.98
N ALA A 736 19.65 15.33 -2.52
CA ALA A 736 21.11 15.38 -2.44
C ALA A 736 21.78 16.48 -3.31
N MET A 737 21.18 16.88 -4.44
CA MET A 737 21.71 17.94 -5.31
C MET A 737 21.46 19.35 -4.74
N SER A 738 22.52 20.10 -4.43
CA SER A 738 22.46 21.43 -3.80
C SER A 738 22.56 22.62 -4.77
N GLY A 739 22.94 22.40 -6.04
CA GLY A 739 23.24 23.49 -7.00
C GLY A 739 22.06 24.30 -7.56
N PHE A 740 20.87 24.24 -6.95
CA PHE A 740 19.61 24.78 -7.49
C PHE A 740 18.89 25.66 -6.45
N ALA A 741 18.18 26.70 -6.86
CA ALA A 741 17.51 27.65 -5.95
C ALA A 741 16.15 27.09 -5.55
N ARG A 742 15.31 26.90 -6.57
CA ARG A 742 14.03 26.21 -6.55
C ARG A 742 14.16 24.67 -6.50
N LYS A 743 13.83 23.96 -5.42
CA LYS A 743 13.57 22.50 -5.49
C LYS A 743 12.07 22.22 -5.51
N PHE A 744 11.64 21.34 -6.41
CA PHE A 744 10.22 21.05 -6.65
C PHE A 744 9.94 19.56 -6.80
N TYR A 745 8.70 19.17 -6.51
CA TYR A 745 8.17 17.83 -6.79
C TYR A 745 6.90 17.93 -7.63
N PHE A 746 6.94 17.39 -8.85
CA PHE A 746 5.83 17.32 -9.78
C PHE A 746 4.91 16.13 -9.43
N VAL A 747 4.10 16.31 -8.38
CA VAL A 747 3.26 15.27 -7.78
C VAL A 747 2.06 14.96 -8.70
N GLN A 748 2.15 13.86 -9.45
CA GLN A 748 1.11 13.42 -10.39
C GLN A 748 0.04 12.52 -9.76
N ASP A 749 0.35 11.85 -8.66
CA ASP A 749 -0.51 10.92 -7.93
C ASP A 749 0.00 10.82 -6.48
N TYR A 750 -0.79 10.24 -5.57
CA TYR A 750 -0.31 9.97 -4.21
C TYR A 750 0.30 8.55 -4.17
N GLU A 751 1.59 8.49 -4.51
CA GLU A 751 2.33 7.26 -4.85
C GLU A 751 2.37 6.24 -3.71
N THR A 752 2.25 6.67 -2.45
CA THR A 752 2.15 5.77 -1.28
C THR A 752 1.04 4.73 -1.44
N LEU A 753 -0.08 5.07 -2.11
CA LEU A 753 -1.20 4.15 -2.37
C LEU A 753 -0.91 3.06 -3.42
N PHE A 754 0.24 3.10 -4.11
CA PHE A 754 0.62 2.03 -5.04
C PHE A 754 1.19 0.80 -4.32
N TYR A 755 1.49 0.92 -3.02
CA TYR A 755 2.20 -0.09 -2.24
C TYR A 755 1.39 -0.52 -1.01
N PRO A 756 1.43 -1.81 -0.61
CA PRO A 756 0.98 -2.23 0.71
C PRO A 756 1.76 -1.52 1.82
N ALA A 757 1.14 -1.38 3.00
CA ALA A 757 1.79 -0.80 4.16
C ALA A 757 3.07 -1.57 4.52
N GLY A 758 4.23 -0.89 4.44
CA GLY A 758 5.56 -1.48 4.55
C GLY A 758 6.64 -0.51 4.06
N SER A 759 7.88 -0.98 3.94
CA SER A 759 9.06 -0.13 3.66
C SER A 759 8.94 0.72 2.40
N GLU A 760 8.40 0.16 1.30
CA GLU A 760 8.13 0.89 0.05
C GLU A 760 7.20 2.08 0.29
N GLY A 761 6.07 1.87 0.98
CA GLY A 761 5.12 2.93 1.30
C GLY A 761 5.70 3.97 2.26
N LEU A 762 6.45 3.56 3.29
CA LEU A 762 7.08 4.47 4.25
C LEU A 762 8.16 5.36 3.60
N LEU A 763 9.01 4.79 2.75
CA LEU A 763 10.01 5.53 1.98
C LEU A 763 9.38 6.42 0.89
N THR A 764 8.15 6.12 0.45
CA THR A 764 7.37 6.98 -0.43
C THR A 764 6.77 8.15 0.34
N ASP A 765 6.14 7.90 1.49
CA ASP A 765 5.53 8.96 2.32
C ASP A 765 6.57 9.96 2.83
N ALA A 766 7.80 9.50 3.07
CA ALA A 766 8.93 10.34 3.47
C ALA A 766 9.33 11.39 2.42
N THR A 767 9.15 11.14 1.10
CA THR A 767 9.56 12.09 0.06
C THR A 767 8.75 13.38 0.10
N TYR A 768 7.48 13.30 0.53
CA TYR A 768 6.61 14.46 0.74
C TYR A 768 7.02 15.32 1.95
N THR A 769 8.00 14.90 2.76
CA THR A 769 8.54 15.69 3.88
C THR A 769 9.86 16.42 3.56
N PHE A 770 10.46 16.14 2.39
CA PHE A 770 11.66 16.85 1.91
C PHE A 770 11.35 18.33 1.61
N ASP A 771 12.37 19.19 1.56
CA ASP A 771 12.20 20.63 1.29
C ASP A 771 11.99 20.92 -0.21
N PHE A 772 10.86 20.44 -0.72
CA PHE A 772 10.40 20.68 -2.09
C PHE A 772 9.07 21.44 -2.07
N ASP A 773 8.92 22.37 -3.02
CA ASP A 773 7.63 22.97 -3.32
C ASP A 773 6.85 22.08 -4.31
N CYS A 774 5.59 21.77 -3.99
CA CYS A 774 4.82 20.77 -4.75
C CYS A 774 4.02 21.36 -5.92
N LEU A 775 4.16 20.76 -7.09
CA LEU A 775 3.44 21.09 -8.32
C LEU A 775 2.42 19.98 -8.60
N CYS A 776 1.21 20.09 -8.07
CA CYS A 776 0.25 18.99 -7.94
C CYS A 776 -0.75 18.87 -9.10
N ALA A 777 -0.95 17.64 -9.60
CA ALA A 777 -1.90 17.32 -10.68
C ALA A 777 -3.38 17.29 -10.22
N GLY A 778 -3.90 18.45 -9.81
CA GLY A 778 -5.28 18.66 -9.35
C GLY A 778 -5.41 18.95 -7.84
N GLU A 779 -6.53 19.55 -7.45
CA GLU A 779 -6.68 20.15 -6.11
C GLU A 779 -6.60 19.16 -4.95
N TRP A 780 -7.05 17.93 -5.15
CA TRP A 780 -6.95 16.90 -4.10
C TRP A 780 -5.51 16.67 -3.64
N LEU A 781 -4.57 16.60 -4.59
CA LEU A 781 -3.15 16.47 -4.29
C LEU A 781 -2.59 17.78 -3.69
N SER A 782 -3.05 18.94 -4.17
CA SER A 782 -2.62 20.25 -3.66
C SER A 782 -3.01 20.44 -2.19
N GLY A 783 -4.24 20.05 -1.82
CA GLY A 783 -4.73 20.01 -0.44
C GLY A 783 -3.95 19.01 0.42
N LEU A 784 -3.80 17.76 -0.06
CA LEU A 784 -3.05 16.72 0.66
C LEU A 784 -1.62 17.14 1.01
N MET A 785 -0.89 17.77 0.09
CA MET A 785 0.47 18.26 0.34
C MET A 785 0.54 19.39 1.38
N ARG A 786 -0.43 20.32 1.37
CA ARG A 786 -0.51 21.40 2.37
C ARG A 786 -0.94 20.89 3.74
N GLU A 787 -2.06 20.15 3.80
CA GLU A 787 -2.75 19.81 5.04
C GLU A 787 -2.08 18.68 5.82
N ARG A 788 -1.54 17.66 5.13
CA ARG A 788 -0.89 16.51 5.79
C ARG A 788 0.62 16.63 5.91
N PHE A 789 1.28 17.21 4.90
CA PHE A 789 2.75 17.25 4.83
C PHE A 789 3.34 18.66 5.06
N GLY A 790 2.49 19.68 5.23
CA GLY A 790 2.92 21.05 5.51
C GLY A 790 3.81 21.65 4.41
N ARG A 791 3.70 21.15 3.17
CA ARG A 791 4.45 21.69 2.02
C ARG A 791 3.72 22.88 1.42
N TRP A 792 4.45 23.82 0.82
CA TRP A 792 3.85 24.72 -0.16
C TRP A 792 3.41 23.87 -1.37
N ALA A 793 2.19 24.05 -1.86
CA ALA A 793 1.70 23.32 -3.01
C ALA A 793 0.71 24.13 -3.84
N VAL A 794 0.89 24.10 -5.16
CA VAL A 794 -0.02 24.65 -6.17
C VAL A 794 -0.69 23.52 -6.95
N SER A 795 -1.92 23.74 -7.39
CA SER A 795 -2.67 22.84 -8.26
C SER A 795 -2.55 23.28 -9.71
N TRP A 796 -2.33 22.33 -10.62
CA TRP A 796 -2.50 22.52 -12.05
C TRP A 796 -3.41 21.41 -12.61
N PRO A 797 -4.35 21.71 -13.52
CA PRO A 797 -5.29 20.70 -14.02
C PRO A 797 -4.64 19.81 -15.08
N LEU A 798 -4.89 18.49 -15.02
CA LEU A 798 -4.69 17.62 -16.19
C LEU A 798 -5.63 18.09 -17.31
N ALA A 799 -5.08 18.45 -18.47
CA ALA A 799 -5.84 18.82 -19.66
C ALA A 799 -5.93 17.66 -20.67
N TYR A 800 -6.49 17.93 -21.85
CA TYR A 800 -6.65 16.96 -22.94
C TYR A 800 -6.40 17.63 -24.29
N ASP A 801 -6.24 16.83 -25.36
CA ASP A 801 -6.05 17.37 -26.71
C ASP A 801 -7.40 17.68 -27.38
N ARG A 802 -7.76 18.97 -27.43
CA ARG A 802 -8.99 19.47 -28.06
C ARG A 802 -9.02 19.34 -29.58
N SER A 803 -7.87 19.18 -30.24
CA SER A 803 -7.82 19.02 -31.70
C SER A 803 -8.35 17.65 -32.12
N VAL A 804 -8.11 16.64 -31.27
CA VAL A 804 -8.54 15.25 -31.45
C VAL A 804 -9.85 14.97 -30.69
N TYR A 805 -9.86 15.14 -29.36
CA TYR A 805 -11.00 14.75 -28.52
C TYR A 805 -12.05 15.85 -28.42
N LYS A 806 -12.83 15.98 -29.49
CA LYS A 806 -13.94 16.94 -29.60
C LYS A 806 -15.23 16.25 -30.00
N LEU A 807 -16.35 16.82 -29.54
CA LEU A 807 -17.70 16.50 -29.98
C LEU A 807 -17.76 16.59 -31.51
N ASP A 808 -18.50 15.65 -32.10
CA ASP A 808 -18.85 15.65 -33.51
C ASP A 808 -20.34 15.28 -33.59
N GLU A 809 -21.18 16.25 -33.92
CA GLU A 809 -22.64 16.07 -33.97
C GLU A 809 -23.09 15.26 -35.19
N SER A 810 -22.19 14.96 -36.15
CA SER A 810 -22.48 14.07 -37.27
C SER A 810 -22.38 12.58 -36.91
N VAL A 811 -21.81 12.25 -35.74
CA VAL A 811 -21.65 10.86 -35.28
C VAL A 811 -22.80 10.48 -34.36
N GLU A 812 -23.69 9.61 -34.85
CA GLU A 812 -24.76 9.03 -34.03
C GLU A 812 -24.18 8.17 -32.88
N ARG A 813 -24.71 8.36 -31.67
CA ARG A 813 -24.36 7.56 -30.50
C ARG A 813 -25.20 6.28 -30.42
N SER A 814 -24.53 5.18 -30.10
CA SER A 814 -25.21 3.99 -29.61
C SER A 814 -26.06 4.30 -28.38
N THR A 815 -27.12 3.51 -28.19
CA THR A 815 -27.97 3.55 -27.00
C THR A 815 -27.51 2.61 -25.89
N ASN A 816 -26.73 1.57 -26.20
CA ASN A 816 -26.42 0.43 -25.33
C ASN A 816 -24.91 0.15 -25.12
N ARG A 817 -24.01 0.80 -25.88
CA ARG A 817 -22.57 0.46 -25.92
C ARG A 817 -21.73 1.25 -24.91
N VAL A 818 -20.90 0.54 -24.15
CA VAL A 818 -20.07 1.06 -23.06
C VAL A 818 -18.59 1.02 -23.46
N ALA A 819 -17.91 2.17 -23.46
CA ALA A 819 -16.46 2.23 -23.68
C ALA A 819 -15.72 2.22 -22.34
N PHE A 820 -14.95 1.16 -22.04
CA PHE A 820 -14.35 0.94 -20.72
C PHE A 820 -12.82 0.89 -20.78
N TYR A 821 -12.16 1.84 -20.11
CA TYR A 821 -10.71 1.90 -19.95
C TYR A 821 -10.21 0.80 -18.99
N ALA A 822 -9.57 -0.23 -19.56
CA ALA A 822 -9.38 -1.53 -18.94
C ALA A 822 -7.90 -1.88 -18.65
N ARG A 823 -7.09 -0.92 -18.20
CA ARG A 823 -5.66 -1.13 -17.95
C ARG A 823 -5.35 -1.89 -16.64
N PHE A 824 -5.59 -3.20 -16.63
CA PHE A 824 -5.47 -4.08 -15.44
C PHE A 824 -4.05 -4.09 -14.82
N ALA A 825 -3.00 -3.97 -15.66
CA ALA A 825 -1.62 -3.84 -15.22
C ALA A 825 -1.32 -2.60 -14.34
N THR A 826 -2.30 -1.70 -14.16
CA THR A 826 -2.29 -0.63 -13.15
C THR A 826 -3.47 -0.82 -12.20
N PRO A 827 -3.29 -1.46 -11.01
CA PRO A 827 -4.40 -1.83 -10.11
C PRO A 827 -5.33 -0.69 -9.71
N ARG A 828 -4.83 0.56 -9.70
CA ARG A 828 -5.64 1.78 -9.48
C ARG A 828 -6.75 2.04 -10.53
N ARG A 829 -6.83 1.23 -11.59
CA ARG A 829 -7.89 1.23 -12.60
C ARG A 829 -8.99 0.19 -12.38
N ALA A 830 -8.90 -0.63 -11.32
CA ALA A 830 -9.99 -1.47 -10.79
C ALA A 830 -10.82 -2.22 -11.86
N VAL A 831 -10.14 -2.79 -12.85
CA VAL A 831 -10.75 -3.32 -14.08
C VAL A 831 -11.63 -4.52 -13.75
N GLU A 832 -11.14 -5.36 -12.85
CA GLU A 832 -11.78 -6.54 -12.30
C GLU A 832 -13.12 -6.18 -11.64
N LEU A 833 -13.14 -5.08 -10.87
CA LEU A 833 -14.33 -4.57 -10.19
C LEU A 833 -15.41 -4.14 -11.20
N GLY A 834 -15.00 -3.56 -12.33
CA GLY A 834 -15.88 -3.24 -13.45
C GLY A 834 -16.37 -4.47 -14.21
N MET A 835 -15.52 -5.46 -14.45
CA MET A 835 -15.93 -6.70 -15.14
C MET A 835 -17.01 -7.44 -14.35
N VAL A 836 -16.90 -7.51 -13.02
CA VAL A 836 -17.95 -8.08 -12.15
C VAL A 836 -19.22 -7.22 -12.17
N ALA A 837 -19.11 -5.89 -12.28
CA ALA A 837 -20.27 -5.02 -12.46
C ALA A 837 -21.00 -5.28 -13.79
N LEU A 838 -20.27 -5.57 -14.88
CA LEU A 838 -20.83 -5.95 -16.18
C LEU A 838 -21.49 -7.34 -16.13
N ASP A 839 -20.92 -8.30 -15.38
CA ASP A 839 -21.57 -9.59 -15.12
C ASP A 839 -22.93 -9.42 -14.41
N ILE A 840 -23.01 -8.49 -13.44
CA ILE A 840 -24.28 -8.12 -12.76
C ILE A 840 -25.28 -7.45 -13.71
N LEU A 841 -24.84 -6.62 -14.67
CA LEU A 841 -25.74 -6.05 -15.69
C LEU A 841 -26.39 -7.14 -16.56
N ARG A 842 -25.60 -8.15 -16.96
CA ARG A 842 -26.09 -9.31 -17.72
C ARG A 842 -27.13 -10.09 -16.90
N GLU A 843 -26.84 -10.37 -15.63
CA GLU A 843 -27.74 -11.10 -14.73
C GLU A 843 -29.07 -10.39 -14.49
N ARG A 844 -29.09 -9.06 -14.62
CA ARG A 844 -30.32 -8.24 -14.60
C ARG A 844 -31.06 -8.19 -15.95
N GLY A 845 -30.53 -8.79 -17.01
CA GLY A 845 -31.09 -8.73 -18.36
C GLY A 845 -30.96 -7.36 -19.03
N VAL A 846 -30.02 -6.51 -18.59
CA VAL A 846 -29.77 -5.21 -19.23
C VAL A 846 -29.17 -5.45 -20.62
N ASN A 847 -29.70 -4.79 -21.64
CA ASN A 847 -29.10 -4.78 -22.98
C ASN A 847 -27.89 -3.82 -22.99
N PHE A 848 -26.68 -4.37 -23.16
CA PHE A 848 -25.47 -3.59 -23.36
C PHE A 848 -24.43 -4.34 -24.21
N GLU A 849 -23.51 -3.57 -24.79
CA GLU A 849 -22.27 -4.07 -25.40
C GLU A 849 -21.08 -3.36 -24.75
N VAL A 850 -19.88 -3.96 -24.77
CA VAL A 850 -18.67 -3.36 -24.17
C VAL A 850 -17.52 -3.29 -25.16
N ASP A 851 -16.92 -2.12 -25.28
CA ASP A 851 -15.62 -1.91 -25.94
C ASP A 851 -14.57 -1.67 -24.86
N PHE A 852 -13.70 -2.65 -24.64
CA PHE A 852 -12.54 -2.51 -23.77
C PHE A 852 -11.37 -1.86 -24.53
N PHE A 853 -10.62 -1.00 -23.86
CA PHE A 853 -9.42 -0.36 -24.44
C PHE A 853 -8.39 0.04 -23.36
N GLY A 854 -7.14 0.25 -23.77
CA GLY A 854 -6.04 0.78 -22.96
C GLY A 854 -4.88 -0.20 -22.73
N VAL A 855 -5.10 -1.49 -22.95
CA VAL A 855 -4.10 -2.57 -23.03
C VAL A 855 -4.74 -3.78 -23.70
N ASP A 856 -3.97 -4.64 -24.35
CA ASP A 856 -4.43 -5.96 -24.81
C ASP A 856 -4.81 -6.84 -23.61
N LEU A 857 -6.05 -7.32 -23.58
CA LEU A 857 -6.63 -8.20 -22.57
C LEU A 857 -6.60 -9.68 -22.99
N GLY A 858 -6.27 -9.96 -24.26
CA GLY A 858 -6.35 -11.29 -24.84
C GLY A 858 -7.78 -11.81 -25.03
N PRO A 859 -7.97 -13.13 -25.16
CA PRO A 859 -9.26 -13.73 -25.52
C PRO A 859 -10.26 -13.73 -24.35
N ILE A 860 -10.96 -12.61 -24.15
CA ILE A 860 -12.04 -12.48 -23.17
C ILE A 860 -13.20 -13.44 -23.53
N ARG A 861 -13.65 -14.22 -22.55
CA ARG A 861 -14.89 -15.01 -22.62
C ARG A 861 -15.81 -14.61 -21.48
N ARG A 862 -16.87 -13.87 -21.79
CA ARG A 862 -17.93 -13.44 -20.84
C ARG A 862 -19.30 -13.69 -21.47
N GLY A 863 -20.33 -13.78 -20.63
CA GLY A 863 -21.72 -13.99 -21.07
C GLY A 863 -22.42 -12.75 -21.67
N TYR A 864 -21.66 -11.80 -22.21
CA TYR A 864 -22.15 -10.56 -22.83
C TYR A 864 -21.27 -10.20 -24.03
N HIS A 865 -21.80 -9.42 -24.98
CA HIS A 865 -21.03 -9.01 -26.15
C HIS A 865 -19.94 -8.00 -25.78
N CYS A 866 -18.68 -8.36 -26.00
CA CYS A 866 -17.55 -7.48 -25.76
C CYS A 866 -16.50 -7.57 -26.89
N ILE A 867 -15.89 -6.43 -27.19
CA ILE A 867 -14.76 -6.27 -28.10
C ILE A 867 -13.59 -5.72 -27.27
N ASP A 868 -12.40 -6.29 -27.44
CA ASP A 868 -11.16 -5.66 -26.98
C ASP A 868 -10.48 -4.96 -28.16
N HIS A 869 -10.14 -3.69 -27.98
CA HIS A 869 -9.43 -2.86 -28.96
C HIS A 869 -7.94 -2.74 -28.63
N GLY A 870 -7.48 -3.27 -27.49
CA GLY A 870 -6.10 -3.15 -27.05
C GLY A 870 -5.68 -1.69 -26.85
N VAL A 871 -4.58 -1.29 -27.49
CA VAL A 871 -4.11 0.11 -27.50
C VAL A 871 -4.51 0.77 -28.82
N LEU A 872 -5.45 1.73 -28.75
CA LEU A 872 -5.87 2.55 -29.88
C LEU A 872 -4.97 3.78 -30.06
N ASP A 873 -4.85 4.26 -31.30
CA ASP A 873 -4.39 5.62 -31.59
C ASP A 873 -5.47 6.66 -31.19
N ALA A 874 -5.05 7.93 -31.06
CA ALA A 874 -5.90 8.98 -30.48
C ALA A 874 -7.17 9.27 -31.31
N GLU A 875 -7.14 9.14 -32.63
CA GLU A 875 -8.31 9.41 -33.47
C GLU A 875 -9.29 8.22 -33.47
N ARG A 876 -8.80 6.98 -33.52
CA ARG A 876 -9.67 5.80 -33.29
C ARG A 876 -10.30 5.81 -31.89
N LEU A 877 -9.54 6.27 -30.89
CA LEU A 877 -10.02 6.42 -29.53
C LEU A 877 -11.09 7.52 -29.41
N ALA A 878 -10.89 8.68 -30.05
CA ALA A 878 -11.90 9.72 -30.14
C ALA A 878 -13.18 9.23 -30.87
N GLN A 879 -13.05 8.43 -31.93
CA GLN A 879 -14.18 7.81 -32.62
C GLN A 879 -14.95 6.82 -31.73
N LEU A 880 -14.25 6.03 -30.90
CA LEU A 880 -14.90 5.19 -29.89
C LEU A 880 -15.70 6.05 -28.90
N TYR A 881 -15.12 7.15 -28.39
CA TYR A 881 -15.81 8.04 -27.46
C TYR A 881 -17.01 8.79 -28.08
N ARG A 882 -16.94 9.14 -29.37
CA ARG A 882 -18.06 9.75 -30.11
C ARG A 882 -19.22 8.77 -30.31
N ARG A 883 -18.96 7.47 -30.50
CA ARG A 883 -19.98 6.44 -30.77
C ARG A 883 -20.59 5.80 -29.53
N ALA A 884 -19.86 5.75 -28.41
CA ALA A 884 -20.34 5.10 -27.19
C ALA A 884 -21.52 5.84 -26.53
N ALA A 885 -22.33 5.07 -25.79
CA ALA A 885 -23.44 5.58 -24.96
C ALA A 885 -22.94 6.07 -23.60
N VAL A 886 -22.00 5.33 -22.99
CA VAL A 886 -21.43 5.58 -21.66
C VAL A 886 -19.92 5.30 -21.70
N GLY A 887 -19.14 6.18 -21.10
CA GLY A 887 -17.71 6.00 -20.85
C GLY A 887 -17.47 5.52 -19.42
N VAL A 888 -16.59 4.55 -19.23
CA VAL A 888 -16.21 4.01 -17.92
C VAL A 888 -14.69 4.11 -17.78
N VAL A 889 -14.25 4.79 -16.73
CA VAL A 889 -12.85 4.93 -16.35
C VAL A 889 -12.81 5.02 -14.83
N PHE A 890 -11.98 4.20 -14.18
CA PHE A 890 -11.87 4.21 -12.72
C PHE A 890 -10.56 4.80 -12.24
N SER A 891 -10.64 5.63 -11.21
CA SER A 891 -9.54 6.37 -10.61
C SER A 891 -9.52 6.13 -9.10
N ALA A 892 -8.94 4.99 -8.67
CA ALA A 892 -8.87 4.63 -7.25
C ALA A 892 -7.78 5.39 -6.45
N THR A 893 -6.93 6.15 -7.14
CA THR A 893 -5.99 7.15 -6.56
C THR A 893 -6.29 8.50 -7.22
N ASN A 894 -5.33 9.25 -7.77
CA ASN A 894 -5.66 10.47 -8.54
C ASN A 894 -6.44 10.17 -9.84
N HIS A 895 -7.17 11.18 -10.32
CA HIS A 895 -8.02 11.13 -11.52
C HIS A 895 -7.27 10.79 -12.82
N SER A 896 -8.00 10.30 -13.83
CA SER A 896 -7.46 10.16 -15.19
C SER A 896 -7.66 11.44 -16.01
N LEU A 897 -6.76 11.66 -16.98
CA LEU A 897 -7.04 12.57 -18.10
C LEU A 897 -8.10 11.99 -19.05
N VAL A 898 -8.27 10.66 -19.06
CA VAL A 898 -9.25 9.93 -19.91
C VAL A 898 -10.69 10.40 -19.66
N ASN A 899 -11.05 10.73 -18.40
CA ASN A 899 -12.35 11.32 -18.08
C ASN A 899 -12.60 12.59 -18.92
N LYS A 900 -11.58 13.44 -19.08
CA LYS A 900 -11.67 14.70 -19.83
C LYS A 900 -11.61 14.50 -21.34
N GLU A 901 -10.89 13.49 -21.83
CA GLU A 901 -10.94 13.09 -23.25
C GLU A 901 -12.34 12.57 -23.63
N MET A 902 -12.96 11.76 -22.76
CA MET A 902 -14.35 11.31 -22.93
C MET A 902 -15.34 12.48 -22.91
N MET A 903 -15.25 13.36 -21.89
CA MET A 903 -16.09 14.57 -21.78
C MET A 903 -15.91 15.51 -22.98
N GLY A 904 -14.68 15.71 -23.47
CA GLY A 904 -14.38 16.51 -24.65
C GLY A 904 -15.00 15.96 -25.93
N CYS A 905 -15.06 14.62 -26.07
CA CYS A 905 -15.86 13.93 -27.08
C CYS A 905 -17.37 13.91 -26.79
N GLY A 906 -17.86 14.53 -25.72
CA GLY A 906 -19.27 14.58 -25.32
C GLY A 906 -19.85 13.29 -24.72
N LEU A 907 -19.00 12.34 -24.30
CA LEU A 907 -19.41 11.06 -23.74
C LEU A 907 -19.75 11.20 -22.24
N PRO A 908 -20.93 10.77 -21.75
CA PRO A 908 -21.23 10.69 -20.32
C PRO A 908 -20.30 9.72 -19.60
N VAL A 909 -19.63 10.17 -18.54
CA VAL A 909 -18.60 9.40 -17.83
C VAL A 909 -19.10 8.80 -16.51
N VAL A 910 -18.65 7.59 -16.20
CA VAL A 910 -18.72 6.95 -14.89
C VAL A 910 -17.30 6.73 -14.34
N ASP A 911 -17.03 7.25 -13.14
CA ASP A 911 -15.83 6.98 -12.33
C ASP A 911 -16.28 6.66 -10.88
N LEU A 912 -15.35 6.25 -10.01
CA LEU A 912 -15.61 5.86 -8.64
C LEU A 912 -15.93 7.07 -7.74
N ASP A 913 -16.83 6.86 -6.77
CA ASP A 913 -17.23 7.79 -5.73
C ASP A 913 -16.18 7.82 -4.59
N VAL A 914 -15.00 8.37 -4.90
CA VAL A 914 -13.86 8.51 -3.99
C VAL A 914 -13.50 9.98 -3.75
N GLU A 915 -12.66 10.23 -2.75
CA GLU A 915 -12.30 11.59 -2.33
C GLU A 915 -11.61 12.39 -3.46
N SER A 916 -10.66 11.75 -4.13
CA SER A 916 -9.86 12.32 -5.21
C SER A 916 -10.66 12.71 -6.46
N THR A 917 -11.72 11.97 -6.79
CA THR A 917 -12.60 12.30 -7.92
C THR A 917 -13.60 13.40 -7.53
N ARG A 918 -14.21 13.32 -6.34
CA ARG A 918 -15.15 14.35 -5.84
C ARG A 918 -14.49 15.72 -5.65
N ALA A 919 -13.21 15.76 -5.28
CA ALA A 919 -12.46 17.00 -5.11
C ALA A 919 -12.01 17.66 -6.44
N ILE A 920 -12.32 17.06 -7.59
CA ILE A 920 -11.84 17.52 -8.91
C ILE A 920 -13.00 17.73 -9.90
N PHE A 921 -13.99 16.84 -9.93
CA PHE A 921 -15.12 16.90 -10.85
C PHE A 921 -16.40 17.41 -10.14
N PRO A 922 -17.12 18.41 -10.70
CA PRO A 922 -18.44 18.81 -10.21
C PRO A 922 -19.43 17.65 -10.20
N ALA A 923 -20.31 17.63 -9.19
CA ALA A 923 -21.28 16.55 -8.93
C ALA A 923 -22.27 16.27 -10.07
N ASP A 924 -22.40 17.19 -11.02
CA ASP A 924 -23.28 17.13 -12.20
C ASP A 924 -22.54 16.93 -13.53
N SER A 925 -21.20 16.88 -13.52
CA SER A 925 -20.34 16.67 -14.71
C SER A 925 -20.03 15.20 -15.01
N MET A 926 -20.19 14.32 -14.01
CA MET A 926 -19.83 12.90 -14.06
C MET A 926 -20.76 12.08 -13.14
N THR A 927 -21.03 10.82 -13.49
CA THR A 927 -21.72 9.89 -12.59
C THR A 927 -20.72 9.23 -11.64
N PHE A 928 -20.84 9.53 -10.34
CA PHE A 928 -20.04 8.92 -9.28
C PHE A 928 -20.62 7.57 -8.86
N ALA A 929 -19.93 6.48 -9.21
CA ALA A 929 -20.30 5.12 -8.85
C ALA A 929 -19.72 4.72 -7.49
N LYS A 930 -20.58 4.29 -6.54
CA LYS A 930 -20.10 3.68 -5.30
C LYS A 930 -19.13 2.53 -5.61
N PRO A 931 -17.94 2.44 -4.98
CA PRO A 931 -16.87 1.50 -5.36
C PRO A 931 -17.16 0.06 -4.92
N THR A 932 -18.24 -0.51 -5.43
CA THR A 932 -18.66 -1.91 -5.31
C THR A 932 -19.25 -2.36 -6.65
N PRO A 933 -19.26 -3.67 -6.98
CA PRO A 933 -19.78 -4.13 -8.27
C PRO A 933 -21.24 -3.74 -8.50
N VAL A 934 -22.07 -3.80 -7.45
CA VAL A 934 -23.48 -3.36 -7.47
C VAL A 934 -23.59 -1.84 -7.66
N GLY A 935 -22.72 -1.05 -7.03
CA GLY A 935 -22.71 0.41 -7.18
C GLY A 935 -22.38 0.86 -8.60
N ILE A 936 -21.37 0.23 -9.20
CA ILE A 936 -20.95 0.45 -10.58
C ILE A 936 -22.02 -0.02 -11.57
N ALA A 937 -22.59 -1.22 -11.37
CA ALA A 937 -23.69 -1.72 -12.20
C ALA A 937 -24.90 -0.77 -12.16
N ASN A 938 -25.28 -0.29 -10.98
CA ASN A 938 -26.37 0.69 -10.84
C ASN A 938 -26.07 2.00 -11.59
N ALA A 939 -24.83 2.50 -11.56
CA ALA A 939 -24.44 3.74 -12.25
C ALA A 939 -24.49 3.59 -13.78
N ILE A 940 -23.93 2.50 -14.32
CA ILE A 940 -23.94 2.21 -15.76
C ILE A 940 -25.38 1.98 -16.24
N GLN A 941 -26.15 1.12 -15.54
CA GLN A 941 -27.56 0.87 -15.85
C GLN A 941 -28.39 2.15 -15.83
N HIS A 942 -28.18 3.03 -14.84
CA HIS A 942 -28.92 4.29 -14.72
C HIS A 942 -28.77 5.15 -15.98
N LEU A 943 -27.54 5.30 -16.49
CA LEU A 943 -27.25 6.05 -17.71
C LEU A 943 -27.75 5.34 -18.97
N LEU A 944 -27.61 4.02 -19.09
CA LEU A 944 -28.10 3.26 -20.26
C LEU A 944 -29.64 3.37 -20.40
N GLU A 945 -30.38 3.30 -19.30
CA GLU A 945 -31.84 3.41 -19.27
C GLU A 945 -32.38 4.84 -19.48
N ARG A 946 -31.58 5.89 -19.26
CA ARG A 946 -32.07 7.29 -19.22
C ARG A 946 -31.38 8.18 -20.26
N PRO A 947 -31.87 8.21 -21.51
CA PRO A 947 -31.34 9.09 -22.55
C PRO A 947 -31.31 10.57 -22.15
N ALA A 948 -32.33 11.08 -21.43
CA ALA A 948 -32.34 12.47 -20.95
C ALA A 948 -31.18 12.77 -19.98
N GLU A 949 -30.83 11.81 -19.11
CA GLU A 949 -29.70 11.92 -18.19
C GLU A 949 -28.38 11.97 -18.96
N ARG A 950 -28.22 11.10 -19.96
CA ARG A 950 -27.05 11.11 -20.86
C ARG A 950 -26.87 12.46 -21.56
N HIS A 951 -27.95 13.05 -22.07
CA HIS A 951 -27.89 14.37 -22.71
C HIS A 951 -27.54 15.50 -21.71
N ARG A 952 -28.05 15.44 -20.46
CA ARG A 952 -27.68 16.41 -19.42
C ARG A 952 -26.20 16.27 -19.06
N MET A 953 -25.75 15.06 -18.76
CA MET A 953 -24.38 14.73 -18.37
C MET A 953 -23.37 15.08 -19.48
N SER A 954 -23.70 14.81 -20.74
CA SER A 954 -22.90 15.16 -21.91
C SER A 954 -22.61 16.67 -21.98
N ARG A 955 -23.64 17.51 -21.84
CA ARG A 955 -23.48 18.98 -21.82
C ARG A 955 -22.65 19.45 -20.63
N ARG A 956 -22.96 19.00 -19.41
CA ARG A 956 -22.25 19.43 -18.20
C ARG A 956 -20.79 18.97 -18.16
N GLY A 957 -20.49 17.81 -18.74
CA GLY A 957 -19.11 17.37 -18.98
C GLY A 957 -18.37 18.26 -19.98
N LEU A 958 -19.00 18.57 -21.12
CA LEU A 958 -18.46 19.50 -22.13
C LEU A 958 -18.21 20.91 -21.56
N ASP A 959 -19.20 21.48 -20.86
CA ASP A 959 -19.11 22.77 -20.16
C ASP A 959 -17.87 22.79 -19.25
N TYR A 960 -17.77 21.79 -18.35
CA TYR A 960 -16.69 21.69 -17.37
C TYR A 960 -15.30 21.55 -17.99
N VAL A 961 -15.15 20.82 -19.10
CA VAL A 961 -13.83 20.66 -19.74
C VAL A 961 -13.45 21.78 -20.71
N SER A 962 -14.40 22.67 -21.05
CA SER A 962 -14.22 23.73 -22.06
C SER A 962 -13.15 24.77 -21.73
N ASP A 963 -12.63 24.82 -20.50
CA ASP A 963 -11.55 25.74 -20.08
C ASP A 963 -10.15 25.08 -19.91
N PHE A 964 -10.03 23.75 -19.84
CA PHE A 964 -8.71 23.11 -19.66
C PHE A 964 -7.88 23.07 -20.95
N SER A 965 -6.67 23.63 -20.92
CA SER A 965 -5.67 23.49 -21.98
C SER A 965 -4.28 23.19 -21.39
N TRP A 966 -3.45 22.45 -22.13
CA TRP A 966 -2.09 22.12 -21.67
C TRP A 966 -1.20 23.37 -21.53
N GLU A 967 -1.44 24.40 -22.34
CA GLU A 967 -0.73 25.68 -22.21
C GLU A 967 -1.09 26.38 -20.89
N ALA A 968 -2.38 26.49 -20.55
CA ALA A 968 -2.81 27.10 -19.30
C ALA A 968 -2.27 26.34 -18.07
N SER A 969 -2.30 25.01 -18.10
CA SER A 969 -1.68 24.16 -17.06
C SER A 969 -0.17 24.42 -16.93
N ALA A 970 0.54 24.59 -18.04
CA ALA A 970 1.97 24.90 -18.04
C ALA A 970 2.27 26.34 -17.58
N ARG A 971 1.41 27.32 -17.87
CA ARG A 971 1.53 28.70 -17.36
C ARG A 971 1.38 28.77 -15.84
N ILE A 972 0.50 27.96 -15.25
CA ILE A 972 0.39 27.83 -13.78
C ILE A 972 1.70 27.29 -13.19
N VAL A 973 2.29 26.26 -13.82
CA VAL A 973 3.60 25.73 -13.41
C VAL A 973 4.71 26.78 -13.60
N GLU A 974 4.74 27.49 -14.71
CA GLU A 974 5.72 28.56 -14.98
C GLU A 974 5.67 29.66 -13.90
N ALA A 975 4.48 30.16 -13.58
CA ALA A 975 4.28 31.18 -12.55
C ALA A 975 4.74 30.69 -11.18
N ALA A 976 4.41 29.45 -10.82
CA ALA A 976 4.85 28.81 -9.58
C ALA A 976 6.39 28.67 -9.50
N LEU A 977 7.05 28.26 -10.58
CA LEU A 977 8.52 28.22 -10.63
C LEU A 977 9.09 29.63 -10.39
N LYS A 978 8.60 30.65 -11.10
CA LYS A 978 9.08 32.04 -10.99
C LYS A 978 8.88 32.62 -9.58
N GLU A 979 7.70 32.47 -8.99
CA GLU A 979 7.40 32.92 -7.61
C GLU A 979 8.39 32.33 -6.60
N ARG A 980 8.54 31.00 -6.63
CA ARG A 980 9.27 30.27 -5.60
C ARG A 980 10.79 30.40 -5.73
N ILE A 981 11.30 30.57 -6.95
CA ILE A 981 12.71 30.91 -7.19
C ILE A 981 12.99 32.36 -6.75
N ALA A 982 12.08 33.32 -7.02
CA ALA A 982 12.27 34.71 -6.59
C ALA A 982 12.33 34.84 -5.06
N LEU A 983 11.48 34.11 -4.33
CA LEU A 983 11.52 34.04 -2.87
C LEU A 983 12.83 33.44 -2.35
N ALA A 984 13.31 32.33 -2.95
CA ALA A 984 14.58 31.71 -2.57
C ALA A 984 15.79 32.64 -2.80
N VAL A 985 15.90 33.24 -4.00
CA VAL A 985 17.00 34.15 -4.34
C VAL A 985 16.97 35.43 -3.51
N THR A 986 15.79 35.92 -3.10
CA THR A 986 15.68 37.07 -2.17
C THR A 986 16.16 36.70 -0.77
N ALA A 987 15.91 35.46 -0.31
CA ALA A 987 16.37 34.97 0.99
C ALA A 987 17.88 34.62 1.01
N GLU A 988 18.51 34.35 -0.14
CA GLU A 988 19.98 34.23 -0.26
C GLU A 988 20.71 35.58 -0.13
N VAL A 989 19.99 36.71 -0.16
CA VAL A 989 20.56 38.08 -0.24
C VAL A 989 20.32 38.92 1.04
N ALA A 990 19.53 38.41 2.00
CA ALA A 990 19.09 39.12 3.21
C ALA A 990 19.73 38.60 4.51
#